data_AF-A0A519MIL5-F1
#
_entry.id   AF-A0A519MIL5-F1
#
_cell.length_a   1.000
_cell.length_b   1.000
_cell.length_c   1.000
_cell.angle_alpha   90.00
_cell.angle_beta   90.00
_cell.angle_gamma   90.00
#
_symmetry.space_group_name_H-M   'P 1'
#
loop_
_entity.id
_entity.type
_entity.pdbx_description
1 polymer ?
#
loop_
_entity_poly.entity_id
_entity_poly.type
_entity_poly.pdbx_seq_one_letter_code
_entity_poly.pdbx_strand_id
1 'polypeptide(L)'
;ASLKPPSTAQIDTETRPRIWDRISAGIASLVIPPRNRRWVLATMAGIVLLAIAGWPRVHVDNASKTFFADSLPIQKDDALLNRQTGGTNVLYVMVDTHQADGVKDPKVLAAMRELQADAAHRPIVGKTLSIDDFLQRMHLAASGGKVAEPLPNDRDLIAQYLFLYSMSGDPEDFSPHVDYDYRRAKISIMLRTNSNAEIDQLVQDLRRFADQHFPAGTTVSFGGEVTQTLAVTEVMVRSKMLNIAQILGVIFAVSVIAFRSFLAGALVLAPLVVVLSLVFGVMGYFGVPLNIPNSLISAMAVGIGADYAIYLIYRISEYTAQGKTLPEAVDTAMKTAGKACLFVATAVAGGYAVLMFSYDYKVHMWLSTFIVQAMLVSVLSALTLIPSAILAFQPNFVFRKRSGDRGAVLLIVLAAIGFLTYSQVAWSAPQDAAALMERNAAVTRFSTSTADAEFVLEAKDGGRRVRKASMASKLQPNGTGTMRLVKFEAPADIRGTSTLLIEQAAQDDDMWVYLPAMKRVRRLVASNKKDSFIGTDFSYGDVMGHKVGDWKHTLLPDQQRDGVAHYVVESVPADPAVLANSGYAKRTTWIRKDNNATSFVETQDTGGRPYKQFVFSDIQAVDAANGKWQPMKAVGTNLQSGHATTIVFSQFKVGQPLPDSLFSANAMASN
;
A
#
# COMPACT_ATOMS: atom_id res chain seq x y z
N ALA A 1 -16.22 -27.06 52.82
CA ALA A 1 -16.38 -26.00 53.83
C ALA A 1 -17.63 -25.20 53.49
N SER A 2 -18.67 -25.28 54.33
CA SER A 2 -19.88 -24.46 54.17
C SER A 2 -19.52 -22.99 54.33
N LEU A 3 -19.85 -22.16 53.34
CA LEU A 3 -19.68 -20.70 53.42
C LEU A 3 -20.35 -20.19 54.70
N LYS A 4 -19.65 -19.32 55.45
CA LYS A 4 -20.25 -18.66 56.62
C LYS A 4 -21.48 -17.87 56.16
N PRO A 5 -22.59 -17.90 56.92
CA PRO A 5 -23.76 -17.09 56.59
C PRO A 5 -23.36 -15.61 56.50
N PRO A 6 -23.94 -14.85 55.55
CA PRO A 6 -23.63 -13.44 55.37
C PRO A 6 -23.91 -12.66 56.65
N SER A 7 -23.08 -11.66 56.94
CA SER A 7 -23.27 -10.81 58.12
C SER A 7 -24.57 -9.99 57.99
N THR A 8 -25.15 -9.57 59.11
CA THR A 8 -26.32 -8.68 59.12
C THR A 8 -26.09 -7.41 58.29
N ALA A 9 -24.87 -6.86 58.31
CA ALA A 9 -24.51 -5.72 57.45
C ALA A 9 -24.50 -6.07 55.95
N GLN A 10 -24.08 -7.27 55.57
CA GLN A 10 -24.13 -7.73 54.17
C GLN A 10 -25.57 -7.96 53.73
N ILE A 11 -26.41 -8.56 54.58
CA ILE A 11 -27.84 -8.77 54.32
C ILE A 11 -28.55 -7.41 54.17
N ASP A 12 -28.30 -6.44 55.05
CA ASP A 12 -28.88 -5.09 54.95
C ASP A 12 -28.40 -4.36 53.69
N THR A 13 -27.14 -4.51 53.30
CA THR A 13 -26.60 -3.88 52.09
C THR A 13 -27.15 -4.51 50.80
N GLU A 14 -27.46 -5.81 50.81
CA GLU A 14 -28.08 -6.51 49.68
C GLU A 14 -29.60 -6.28 49.58
N THR A 15 -30.28 -6.08 50.71
CA THR A 15 -31.75 -5.88 50.75
C THR A 15 -32.17 -4.42 50.56
N ARG A 16 -31.25 -3.46 50.72
CA ARG A 16 -31.55 -2.04 50.45
C ARG A 16 -31.95 -1.81 48.98
N PRO A 17 -33.09 -1.16 48.71
CA PRO A 17 -33.54 -0.88 47.35
C PRO A 17 -32.58 0.08 46.66
N ARG A 18 -31.96 -0.37 45.57
CA ARG A 18 -31.04 0.41 44.74
C ARG A 18 -31.82 1.21 43.69
N ILE A 19 -31.12 2.09 42.98
CA ILE A 19 -31.70 2.89 41.88
C ILE A 19 -32.33 1.96 40.82
N TRP A 20 -31.67 0.85 40.49
CA TRP A 20 -32.17 -0.11 39.51
C TRP A 20 -33.45 -0.82 39.96
N ASP A 21 -33.62 -1.09 41.26
CA ASP A 21 -34.87 -1.68 41.79
C ASP A 21 -36.04 -0.71 41.60
N ARG A 22 -35.82 0.59 41.84
CA ARG A 22 -36.86 1.61 41.67
C ARG A 22 -37.26 1.79 40.20
N ILE A 23 -36.28 1.83 39.31
CA ILE A 23 -36.54 1.98 37.86
C ILE A 23 -37.25 0.75 37.32
N SER A 24 -36.79 -0.46 37.63
CA SER A 24 -37.44 -1.68 37.12
C SER A 24 -38.85 -1.86 37.69
N ALA A 25 -39.08 -1.52 38.96
CA ALA A 25 -40.41 -1.53 39.56
C ALA A 25 -41.33 -0.47 38.95
N GLY A 26 -40.82 0.73 38.64
CA GLY A 26 -41.57 1.78 37.95
C GLY A 26 -41.97 1.38 36.52
N ILE A 27 -41.08 0.69 35.79
CA ILE A 27 -41.42 0.13 34.47
C ILE A 27 -42.47 -0.98 34.62
N ALA A 28 -42.35 -1.86 35.62
CA ALA A 28 -43.33 -2.92 35.87
C ALA A 28 -44.73 -2.36 36.15
N SER A 29 -44.84 -1.30 36.98
CA SER A 29 -46.13 -0.67 37.29
C SER A 29 -46.76 0.05 36.08
N LEU A 30 -45.96 0.46 35.09
CA LEU A 30 -46.43 0.99 33.82
C LEU A 30 -46.91 -0.12 32.86
N VAL A 31 -46.22 -1.27 32.82
CA VAL A 31 -46.45 -2.31 31.81
C VAL A 31 -47.53 -3.32 32.21
N ILE A 32 -47.66 -3.65 33.49
CA ILE A 32 -48.61 -4.66 33.98
C ILE A 32 -50.08 -4.25 33.75
N PRO A 33 -50.51 -2.99 33.96
CA PRO A 33 -51.90 -2.59 33.76
C PRO A 33 -52.35 -2.63 32.28
N PRO A 34 -53.55 -3.19 31.97
CA PRO A 34 -54.01 -3.40 30.59
C PRO A 34 -54.22 -2.13 29.76
N ARG A 35 -54.53 -1.00 30.41
CA ARG A 35 -54.72 0.31 29.77
C ARG A 35 -53.39 0.96 29.41
N ASN A 36 -52.41 0.87 30.30
CA ASN A 36 -51.11 1.53 30.16
C ASN A 36 -50.23 0.81 29.11
N ARG A 37 -50.28 -0.52 29.03
CA ARG A 37 -49.51 -1.29 28.02
C ARG A 37 -49.79 -0.86 26.57
N ARG A 38 -51.04 -0.50 26.24
CA ARG A 38 -51.41 -0.07 24.87
C ARG A 38 -50.74 1.27 24.54
N TRP A 39 -50.71 2.17 25.51
CA TRP A 39 -49.99 3.44 25.39
C TRP A 39 -48.48 3.24 25.29
N VAL A 40 -47.89 2.32 26.07
CA VAL A 40 -46.45 1.99 25.97
C VAL A 40 -46.09 1.51 24.56
N LEU A 41 -46.86 0.57 24.00
CA LEU A 41 -46.65 0.05 22.65
C LEU A 41 -46.85 1.16 21.59
N ALA A 42 -47.87 1.99 21.72
CA ALA A 42 -48.14 3.11 20.82
C ALA A 42 -47.03 4.17 20.86
N THR A 43 -46.55 4.54 22.05
CA THR A 43 -45.43 5.47 22.22
C THR A 43 -44.16 4.92 21.60
N MET A 44 -43.85 3.64 21.80
CA MET A 44 -42.66 3.03 21.20
C MET A 44 -42.76 2.98 19.67
N ALA A 45 -43.94 2.64 19.12
CA ALA A 45 -44.19 2.70 17.69
C ALA A 45 -44.01 4.13 17.15
N GLY A 46 -44.51 5.15 17.86
CA GLY A 46 -44.30 6.55 17.52
C GLY A 46 -42.83 6.97 17.53
N ILE A 47 -42.06 6.53 18.52
CA ILE A 47 -40.60 6.76 18.59
C ILE A 47 -39.89 6.14 17.38
N VAL A 48 -40.25 4.91 16.99
CA VAL A 48 -39.69 4.25 15.81
C VAL A 48 -40.04 5.00 14.53
N LEU A 49 -41.30 5.40 14.35
CA LEU A 49 -41.75 6.16 13.18
C LEU A 49 -41.02 7.51 13.07
N LEU A 50 -40.84 8.22 14.19
CA LEU A 50 -40.07 9.45 14.23
C LEU A 50 -38.61 9.21 13.84
N ALA A 51 -37.99 8.15 14.35
CA ALA A 51 -36.61 7.83 14.00
C ALA A 51 -36.44 7.47 12.52
N ILE A 52 -37.39 6.72 11.94
CA ILE A 52 -37.40 6.37 10.52
C ILE A 52 -37.51 7.62 9.64
N ALA A 53 -38.23 8.65 10.07
CA ALA A 53 -38.31 9.92 9.33
C ALA A 53 -36.95 10.65 9.22
N GLY A 54 -35.96 10.30 10.04
CA GLY A 54 -34.58 10.77 9.92
C GLY A 54 -33.76 10.04 8.85
N TRP A 55 -34.13 8.81 8.47
CA TRP A 55 -33.29 7.96 7.60
C TRP A 55 -32.96 8.55 6.23
N PRO A 56 -33.86 9.25 5.51
CA PRO A 56 -33.54 9.84 4.21
C PRO A 56 -32.44 10.92 4.27
N ARG A 57 -32.15 11.46 5.47
CA ARG A 57 -31.10 12.46 5.68
C ARG A 57 -29.73 11.84 5.99
N VAL A 58 -29.65 10.52 6.13
CA VAL A 58 -28.38 9.82 6.33
C VAL A 58 -27.57 9.91 5.05
N HIS A 59 -26.38 10.52 5.14
CA HIS A 59 -25.42 10.59 4.05
C HIS A 59 -24.20 9.74 4.38
N VAL A 60 -23.49 9.32 3.33
CA VAL A 60 -22.34 8.43 3.43
C VAL A 60 -21.09 9.24 3.11
N ASP A 61 -20.13 9.25 4.03
CA ASP A 61 -18.86 9.96 3.86
C ASP A 61 -17.75 9.18 4.57
N ASN A 62 -16.67 8.87 3.86
CA ASN A 62 -15.52 8.11 4.37
C ASN A 62 -14.22 8.92 4.33
N ALA A 63 -14.29 10.25 4.20
CA ALA A 63 -13.09 11.08 4.20
C ALA A 63 -12.39 11.03 5.56
N SER A 64 -11.23 10.36 5.62
CA SER A 64 -10.46 10.14 6.85
C SER A 64 -10.13 11.43 7.62
N LYS A 65 -9.94 12.55 6.90
CA LYS A 65 -9.69 13.86 7.51
C LYS A 65 -10.87 14.31 8.38
N THR A 66 -12.10 13.97 8.04
CA THR A 66 -13.29 14.37 8.80
C THR A 66 -13.37 13.71 10.18
N PHE A 67 -12.54 12.69 10.46
CA PHE A 67 -12.51 12.01 11.76
C PHE A 67 -11.87 12.84 12.87
N PHE A 68 -11.08 13.85 12.50
CA PHE A 68 -10.39 14.72 13.43
C PHE A 68 -11.12 16.06 13.58
N ALA A 69 -10.93 16.72 14.71
CA ALA A 69 -11.44 18.07 14.93
C ALA A 69 -10.64 19.11 14.15
N ASP A 70 -11.35 20.10 13.61
CA ASP A 70 -10.80 21.16 12.76
C ASP A 70 -9.81 22.07 13.51
N SER A 71 -9.82 22.01 14.85
CA SER A 71 -8.90 22.70 15.76
C SER A 71 -7.46 22.16 15.73
N LEU A 72 -7.26 20.90 15.34
CA LEU A 72 -5.97 20.22 15.45
C LEU A 72 -4.90 20.82 14.50
N PRO A 73 -3.62 20.81 14.91
CA PRO A 73 -2.51 21.30 14.07
C PRO A 73 -2.50 20.67 12.67
N ILE A 74 -2.68 19.35 12.58
CA ILE A 74 -2.68 18.63 11.29
C ILE A 74 -3.75 19.14 10.31
N GLN A 75 -4.92 19.56 10.79
CA GLN A 75 -5.97 20.13 9.94
C GLN A 75 -5.62 21.53 9.47
N LYS A 76 -5.02 22.33 10.35
CA LYS A 76 -4.57 23.68 10.01
C LYS A 76 -3.41 23.65 9.01
N ASP A 77 -2.46 22.74 9.22
CA ASP A 77 -1.31 22.53 8.33
C ASP A 77 -1.75 21.98 6.98
N ASP A 78 -2.68 21.01 6.94
CA ASP A 78 -3.27 20.53 5.68
C ASP A 78 -4.04 21.65 4.97
N ALA A 79 -4.85 22.44 5.68
CA ALA A 79 -5.56 23.58 5.09
C ALA A 79 -4.60 24.64 4.54
N LEU A 80 -3.48 24.89 5.23
CA LEU A 80 -2.43 25.81 4.79
C LEU A 80 -1.74 25.26 3.54
N LEU A 81 -1.29 24.00 3.56
CA LEU A 81 -0.68 23.33 2.41
C LEU A 81 -1.66 23.30 1.23
N ASN A 82 -2.92 22.97 1.45
CA ASN A 82 -3.94 22.93 0.40
C ASN A 82 -4.17 24.30 -0.25
N ARG A 83 -4.06 25.40 0.53
CA ARG A 83 -4.13 26.78 0.00
C ARG A 83 -2.87 27.20 -0.74
N GLN A 84 -1.70 26.89 -0.20
CA GLN A 84 -0.40 27.33 -0.74
C GLN A 84 0.09 26.45 -1.90
N THR A 85 -0.39 25.21 -1.99
CA THR A 85 -0.03 24.24 -3.03
C THR A 85 -1.19 24.04 -4.01
N GLY A 86 -1.02 23.11 -4.96
CA GLY A 86 -2.05 22.72 -5.94
C GLY A 86 -3.14 21.80 -5.40
N GLY A 87 -3.18 21.52 -4.10
CA GLY A 87 -4.09 20.53 -3.52
C GLY A 87 -3.35 19.50 -2.66
N THR A 88 -4.00 18.95 -1.64
CA THR A 88 -3.43 17.88 -0.80
C THR A 88 -4.02 16.50 -1.09
N ASN A 89 -5.04 16.41 -1.95
CA ASN A 89 -5.56 15.15 -2.48
C ASN A 89 -5.07 14.95 -3.91
N VAL A 90 -4.84 13.71 -4.33
CA VAL A 90 -4.38 13.41 -5.69
C VAL A 90 -5.29 12.38 -6.36
N LEU A 91 -5.83 12.75 -7.52
CA LEU A 91 -6.48 11.87 -8.48
C LEU A 91 -5.43 11.44 -9.52
N TYR A 92 -5.30 10.14 -9.75
CA TYR A 92 -4.42 9.60 -10.79
C TYR A 92 -5.25 9.21 -12.01
N VAL A 93 -4.81 9.64 -13.19
CA VAL A 93 -5.33 9.15 -14.47
C VAL A 93 -4.24 8.29 -15.09
N MET A 94 -4.54 7.01 -15.28
CA MET A 94 -3.63 6.04 -15.88
C MET A 94 -4.03 5.81 -17.33
N VAL A 95 -3.09 6.07 -18.24
CA VAL A 95 -3.21 5.92 -19.69
C VAL A 95 -2.42 4.67 -20.07
N ASP A 96 -3.05 3.64 -20.61
CA ASP A 96 -2.41 2.42 -21.11
C ASP A 96 -2.54 2.35 -22.63
N THR A 97 -1.42 2.46 -23.34
CA THR A 97 -1.39 2.42 -24.82
C THR A 97 -1.40 0.99 -25.38
N HIS A 98 -1.31 -0.03 -24.52
CA HIS A 98 -1.19 -1.45 -24.86
C HIS A 98 0.00 -1.81 -25.75
N GLN A 99 0.91 -0.86 -26.02
CA GLN A 99 2.08 -1.04 -26.86
C GLN A 99 3.32 -0.51 -26.13
N ALA A 100 4.40 -1.27 -26.14
CA ALA A 100 5.69 -0.80 -25.65
C ALA A 100 6.11 0.46 -26.44
N ASP A 101 6.67 1.43 -25.73
CA ASP A 101 7.03 2.75 -26.23
C ASP A 101 5.87 3.56 -26.81
N GLY A 102 4.61 3.18 -26.53
CA GLY A 102 3.42 3.83 -27.05
C GLY A 102 3.20 5.24 -26.47
N VAL A 103 3.61 5.49 -25.23
CA VAL A 103 3.55 6.82 -24.59
C VAL A 103 4.42 7.84 -25.33
N LYS A 104 5.46 7.39 -26.05
CA LYS A 104 6.33 8.28 -26.84
C LYS A 104 5.66 8.81 -28.12
N ASP A 105 4.47 8.32 -28.47
CA ASP A 105 3.70 8.85 -29.61
C ASP A 105 3.25 10.31 -29.30
N PRO A 106 3.62 11.29 -30.15
CA PRO A 106 3.20 12.67 -29.99
C PRO A 106 1.69 12.85 -29.82
N LYS A 107 0.86 12.00 -30.46
CA LYS A 107 -0.61 12.06 -30.33
C LYS A 107 -1.09 11.69 -28.94
N VAL A 108 -0.45 10.70 -28.29
CA VAL A 108 -0.78 10.31 -26.92
C VAL A 108 -0.39 11.44 -25.96
N LEU A 109 0.81 12.00 -26.10
CA LEU A 109 1.28 13.12 -25.27
C LEU A 109 0.42 14.38 -25.45
N ALA A 110 -0.02 14.67 -26.67
CA ALA A 110 -0.97 15.76 -26.95
C ALA A 110 -2.32 15.53 -26.24
N ALA A 111 -2.90 14.33 -26.34
CA ALA A 111 -4.15 14.01 -25.66
C ALA A 111 -4.03 14.09 -24.12
N MET A 112 -2.88 13.67 -23.57
CA MET A 112 -2.58 13.83 -22.14
C MET A 112 -2.53 15.31 -21.74
N ARG A 113 -1.87 16.15 -22.54
CA ARG A 113 -1.78 17.60 -22.31
C ARG A 113 -3.14 18.27 -22.38
N GLU A 114 -3.98 17.89 -23.34
CA GLU A 114 -5.34 18.40 -23.49
C GLU A 114 -6.22 18.02 -22.30
N LEU A 115 -6.15 16.76 -21.83
CA LEU A 115 -6.86 16.33 -20.63
C LEU A 115 -6.38 17.08 -19.38
N GLN A 116 -5.07 17.32 -19.24
CA GLN A 116 -4.52 18.15 -18.17
C GLN A 116 -5.07 19.59 -18.23
N ALA A 117 -5.15 20.16 -19.43
CA ALA A 117 -5.69 21.50 -19.62
C ALA A 117 -7.18 21.55 -19.27
N ASP A 118 -8.02 20.61 -19.71
CA ASP A 118 -9.45 20.57 -19.33
C ASP A 118 -9.62 20.42 -17.82
N ALA A 119 -8.87 19.51 -17.19
CA ALA A 119 -8.89 19.33 -15.75
C ALA A 119 -8.52 20.63 -15.00
N ALA A 120 -7.48 21.33 -15.44
CA ALA A 120 -7.01 22.56 -14.81
C ALA A 120 -8.01 23.72 -14.86
N HIS A 121 -9.00 23.70 -15.78
CA HIS A 121 -10.08 24.70 -15.81
C HIS A 121 -11.15 24.47 -14.73
N ARG A 122 -11.16 23.32 -14.05
CA ARG A 122 -12.15 23.00 -13.02
C ARG A 122 -11.75 23.67 -11.69
N PRO A 123 -12.66 24.38 -10.99
CA PRO A 123 -12.33 25.10 -9.76
C PRO A 123 -11.74 24.24 -8.63
N ILE A 124 -12.07 22.96 -8.61
CA ILE A 124 -11.61 22.00 -7.60
C ILE A 124 -10.20 21.43 -7.88
N VAL A 125 -9.65 21.66 -9.08
CA VAL A 125 -8.31 21.21 -9.48
C VAL A 125 -7.33 22.34 -9.24
N GLY A 126 -6.23 22.08 -8.53
CA GLY A 126 -5.21 23.10 -8.33
C GLY A 126 -3.97 22.94 -9.20
N LYS A 127 -3.48 21.71 -9.44
CA LYS A 127 -2.34 21.48 -10.34
C LYS A 127 -2.40 20.10 -10.99
N THR A 128 -1.91 20.00 -12.22
CA THR A 128 -1.69 18.72 -12.91
C THR A 128 -0.21 18.48 -13.17
N LEU A 129 0.21 17.22 -13.23
CA LEU A 129 1.58 16.83 -13.58
C LEU A 129 1.59 15.48 -14.32
N SER A 130 2.29 15.39 -15.45
CA SER A 130 2.53 14.16 -16.19
C SER A 130 3.93 14.13 -16.81
N ILE A 131 4.26 13.04 -17.51
CA ILE A 131 5.52 12.93 -18.28
C ILE A 131 5.65 14.01 -19.37
N ASP A 132 4.53 14.53 -19.90
CA ASP A 132 4.52 15.59 -20.90
C ASP A 132 5.18 16.88 -20.36
N ASP A 133 4.94 17.23 -19.09
CA ASP A 133 5.53 18.41 -18.45
C ASP A 133 7.07 18.34 -18.40
N PHE A 134 7.62 17.15 -18.16
CA PHE A 134 9.06 16.92 -18.14
C PHE A 134 9.65 16.98 -19.54
N LEU A 135 8.99 16.34 -20.52
CA LEU A 135 9.40 16.38 -21.92
C LEU A 135 9.41 17.81 -22.46
N GLN A 136 8.41 18.63 -22.12
CA GLN A 136 8.38 20.04 -22.52
C GLN A 136 9.58 20.82 -21.95
N ARG A 137 9.98 20.54 -20.69
CA ARG A 137 11.19 21.16 -20.10
C ARG A 137 12.48 20.69 -20.77
N MET A 138 12.57 19.40 -21.11
CA MET A 138 13.72 18.86 -21.84
C MET A 138 13.84 19.50 -23.22
N HIS A 139 12.71 19.63 -23.92
CA HIS A 139 12.65 20.28 -25.22
C HIS A 139 13.09 21.74 -25.13
N LEU A 140 12.57 22.50 -24.16
CA LEU A 140 12.97 23.88 -23.91
C LEU A 140 14.49 24.01 -23.66
N ALA A 141 15.05 23.14 -22.84
CA ALA A 141 16.49 23.12 -22.55
C ALA A 141 17.32 22.77 -23.80
N ALA A 142 16.87 21.80 -24.61
CA ALA A 142 17.53 21.42 -25.85
C ALA A 142 17.50 22.56 -26.90
N SER A 143 16.43 23.35 -26.92
CA SER A 143 16.26 24.53 -27.79
C SER A 143 16.98 25.78 -27.27
N GLY A 144 17.82 25.67 -26.24
CA GLY A 144 18.59 26.78 -25.68
C GLY A 144 17.72 27.82 -24.95
N GLY A 145 16.53 27.42 -24.49
CA GLY A 145 15.61 28.25 -23.71
C GLY A 145 14.87 29.33 -24.50
N LYS A 146 14.94 29.35 -25.85
CA LYS A 146 14.56 30.53 -26.62
C LYS A 146 13.08 30.74 -26.90
N VAL A 147 12.21 29.71 -26.87
CA VAL A 147 10.73 29.82 -26.82
C VAL A 147 10.16 28.48 -26.34
N ALA A 148 9.02 28.48 -25.64
CA ALA A 148 8.25 27.27 -25.36
C ALA A 148 7.52 26.81 -26.64
N GLU A 149 8.23 26.09 -27.51
CA GLU A 149 7.60 25.39 -28.63
C GLU A 149 6.89 24.13 -28.11
N PRO A 150 5.71 23.77 -28.66
CA PRO A 150 5.08 22.50 -28.34
C PRO A 150 6.02 21.35 -28.70
N LEU A 151 5.87 20.21 -28.01
CA LEU A 151 6.68 19.03 -28.31
C LEU A 151 6.66 18.72 -29.83
N PRO A 152 7.83 18.41 -30.42
CA PRO A 152 7.93 18.02 -31.81
C PRO A 152 7.00 16.83 -32.11
N ASN A 153 6.37 16.85 -33.29
CA ASN A 153 5.60 15.71 -33.79
C ASN A 153 6.52 14.61 -34.35
N ASP A 154 7.54 14.24 -33.56
CA ASP A 154 8.59 13.28 -33.91
C ASP A 154 8.88 12.37 -32.71
N ARG A 155 8.51 11.09 -32.87
CA ARG A 155 8.68 10.05 -31.85
C ARG A 155 10.15 9.79 -31.52
N ASP A 156 11.04 9.85 -32.51
CA ASP A 156 12.46 9.53 -32.31
C ASP A 156 13.15 10.65 -31.53
N LEU A 157 12.75 11.90 -31.75
CA LEU A 157 13.26 13.04 -30.98
C LEU A 157 12.79 12.99 -29.51
N ILE A 158 11.54 12.63 -29.26
CA ILE A 158 11.01 12.40 -27.90
C ILE A 158 11.78 11.29 -27.20
N ALA A 159 12.04 10.18 -27.90
CA ALA A 159 12.81 9.08 -27.36
C ALA A 159 14.24 9.48 -27.01
N GLN A 160 14.87 10.37 -27.80
CA GLN A 160 16.21 10.88 -27.52
C GLN A 160 16.26 11.84 -26.33
N TYR A 161 15.21 12.61 -26.06
CA TYR A 161 15.15 13.42 -24.83
C TYR A 161 15.13 12.53 -23.58
N LEU A 162 14.30 11.49 -23.59
CA LEU A 162 14.25 10.51 -22.49
C LEU A 162 15.59 9.76 -22.36
N PHE A 163 16.19 9.40 -23.48
CA PHE A 163 17.47 8.71 -23.51
C PHE A 163 18.61 9.57 -22.94
N LEU A 164 18.70 10.84 -23.35
CA LEU A 164 19.66 11.80 -22.81
C LEU A 164 19.53 11.94 -21.31
N TYR A 165 18.30 12.03 -20.81
CA TYR A 165 18.07 12.10 -19.37
C TYR A 165 18.55 10.82 -18.68
N SER A 166 18.26 9.64 -19.23
CA SER A 166 18.69 8.35 -18.67
C SER A 166 20.22 8.15 -18.57
N MET A 167 21.01 9.02 -19.22
CA MET A 167 22.48 8.99 -19.12
C MET A 167 23.03 9.69 -17.88
N SER A 168 22.27 10.62 -17.29
CA SER A 168 22.72 11.46 -16.17
C SER A 168 21.75 11.48 -14.99
N GLY A 169 20.51 11.05 -15.20
CA GLY A 169 19.47 10.92 -14.18
C GLY A 169 19.35 9.50 -13.65
N ASP A 170 18.57 9.33 -12.60
CA ASP A 170 18.24 8.01 -12.09
C ASP A 170 17.24 7.32 -13.04
N PRO A 171 17.44 6.04 -13.42
CA PRO A 171 16.45 5.29 -14.19
C PRO A 171 15.03 5.33 -13.59
N GLU A 172 14.89 5.53 -12.28
CA GLU A 172 13.62 5.60 -11.57
C GLU A 172 12.98 6.99 -11.54
N ASP A 173 13.64 8.06 -12.00
CA ASP A 173 13.13 9.44 -11.90
C ASP A 173 11.75 9.61 -12.56
N PHE A 174 11.45 8.82 -13.61
CA PHE A 174 10.16 8.82 -14.28
C PHE A 174 9.24 7.66 -13.88
N SER A 175 9.70 6.73 -13.04
CA SER A 175 8.86 5.62 -12.56
C SER A 175 7.57 6.06 -11.85
N PRO A 176 7.47 7.25 -11.20
CA PRO A 176 6.20 7.73 -10.70
C PRO A 176 5.23 8.15 -11.81
N HIS A 177 5.69 8.37 -13.05
CA HIS A 177 4.94 8.97 -14.14
C HIS A 177 4.73 8.07 -15.36
N VAL A 178 5.61 7.09 -15.59
CA VAL A 178 5.49 6.09 -16.66
C VAL A 178 5.94 4.73 -16.17
N ASP A 179 5.44 3.67 -16.80
CA ASP A 179 6.02 2.34 -16.60
C ASP A 179 7.33 2.18 -17.39
N TYR A 180 8.03 1.09 -17.09
CA TYR A 180 9.39 0.87 -17.55
C TYR A 180 9.53 0.81 -19.08
N ASP A 181 8.55 0.21 -19.77
CA ASP A 181 8.51 0.08 -21.22
C ASP A 181 7.78 1.24 -21.90
N TYR A 182 7.42 2.31 -21.18
CA TYR A 182 6.68 3.46 -21.72
C TYR A 182 5.39 3.04 -22.43
N ARG A 183 4.74 1.98 -21.94
CA ARG A 183 3.41 1.55 -22.36
C ARG A 183 2.33 2.33 -21.64
N ARG A 184 2.52 2.61 -20.35
CA ARG A 184 1.59 3.32 -19.48
C ARG A 184 2.16 4.62 -18.99
N ALA A 185 1.29 5.62 -18.88
CA ALA A 185 1.62 6.91 -18.29
C ALA A 185 0.57 7.33 -17.26
N LYS A 186 1.02 8.05 -16.23
CA LYS A 186 0.22 8.57 -15.15
C LYS A 186 0.17 10.10 -15.22
N ILE A 187 -1.04 10.64 -15.20
CA ILE A 187 -1.32 12.05 -14.95
C ILE A 187 -1.76 12.17 -13.49
N SER A 188 -1.06 13.01 -12.73
CA SER A 188 -1.41 13.35 -11.34
C SER A 188 -2.18 14.66 -11.33
N ILE A 189 -3.42 14.64 -10.83
CA ILE A 189 -4.30 15.80 -10.69
C ILE A 189 -4.47 16.09 -9.21
N MET A 190 -3.90 17.19 -8.73
CA MET A 190 -4.01 17.64 -7.35
C MET A 190 -5.34 18.39 -7.15
N LEU A 191 -6.10 17.98 -6.15
CA LEU A 191 -7.45 18.44 -5.85
C LEU A 191 -7.48 19.24 -4.55
N ARG A 192 -8.28 20.31 -4.54
CA ARG A 192 -8.49 21.18 -3.38
C ARG A 192 -9.65 20.75 -2.49
N THR A 193 -10.53 19.89 -3.01
CA THR A 193 -11.74 19.42 -2.33
C THR A 193 -11.55 18.02 -1.73
N ASN A 194 -12.24 17.77 -0.62
CA ASN A 194 -12.40 16.44 -0.01
C ASN A 194 -13.79 15.84 -0.32
N SER A 195 -14.63 16.54 -1.10
CA SER A 195 -16.01 16.12 -1.37
C SER A 195 -16.04 14.98 -2.38
N ASN A 196 -16.44 13.79 -1.91
CA ASN A 196 -16.59 12.61 -2.76
C ASN A 196 -17.53 12.85 -3.95
N ALA A 197 -18.63 13.61 -3.76
CA ALA A 197 -19.59 13.89 -4.82
C ALA A 197 -19.01 14.79 -5.93
N GLU A 198 -18.26 15.83 -5.56
CA GLU A 198 -17.60 16.72 -6.54
C GLU A 198 -16.54 15.97 -7.35
N ILE A 199 -15.81 15.07 -6.69
CA ILE A 199 -14.73 14.32 -7.34
C ILE A 199 -15.31 13.22 -8.24
N ASP A 200 -16.42 12.59 -7.86
CA ASP A 200 -17.12 11.64 -8.73
C ASP A 200 -17.59 12.33 -10.03
N GLN A 201 -18.18 13.52 -9.92
CA GLN A 201 -18.57 14.31 -11.09
C GLN A 201 -17.36 14.63 -11.99
N LEU A 202 -16.24 15.06 -11.41
CA LEU A 202 -15.01 15.32 -12.15
C LEU A 202 -14.50 14.09 -12.88
N VAL A 203 -14.49 12.92 -12.23
CA VAL A 203 -14.04 11.66 -12.84
C VAL A 203 -14.95 11.27 -14.01
N GLN A 204 -16.26 11.44 -13.89
CA GLN A 204 -17.19 11.19 -14.98
C GLN A 204 -16.97 12.13 -16.17
N ASP A 205 -16.69 13.41 -15.91
CA ASP A 205 -16.42 14.42 -16.95
C ASP A 205 -15.11 14.11 -17.69
N LEU A 206 -14.03 13.85 -16.94
CA LEU A 206 -12.73 13.50 -17.52
C LEU A 206 -12.77 12.17 -18.27
N ARG A 207 -13.57 11.20 -17.82
CA ARG A 207 -13.77 9.95 -18.56
C ARG A 207 -14.41 10.19 -19.92
N ARG A 208 -15.47 11.01 -19.97
CA ARG A 208 -16.11 11.39 -21.25
C ARG A 208 -15.15 12.13 -22.17
N PHE A 209 -14.31 13.01 -21.62
CA PHE A 209 -13.27 13.69 -22.40
C PHE A 209 -12.25 12.70 -22.98
N ALA A 210 -11.78 11.77 -22.14
CA ALA A 210 -10.78 10.78 -22.52
C ALA A 210 -11.28 9.86 -23.66
N ASP A 211 -12.53 9.42 -23.59
CA ASP A 211 -13.16 8.57 -24.60
C ASP A 211 -13.24 9.23 -26.00
N GLN A 212 -13.17 10.57 -26.07
CA GLN A 212 -13.29 11.34 -27.32
C GLN A 212 -11.92 11.76 -27.91
N HIS A 213 -10.93 12.03 -27.07
CA HIS A 213 -9.68 12.68 -27.49
C HIS A 213 -8.48 11.73 -27.56
N PHE A 214 -8.50 10.61 -26.84
CA PHE A 214 -7.38 9.66 -26.87
C PHE A 214 -7.40 8.79 -28.14
N PRO A 215 -6.23 8.45 -28.71
CA PRO A 215 -6.15 7.58 -29.89
C PRO A 215 -6.79 6.20 -29.67
N ALA A 216 -7.41 5.66 -30.72
CA ALA A 216 -7.96 4.30 -30.70
C ALA A 216 -6.89 3.27 -30.31
N GLY A 217 -7.24 2.36 -29.39
CA GLY A 217 -6.29 1.41 -28.80
C GLY A 217 -5.64 1.87 -27.50
N THR A 218 -6.00 3.04 -26.97
CA THR A 218 -5.58 3.52 -25.63
C THR A 218 -6.70 3.32 -24.62
N THR A 219 -6.40 2.76 -23.45
CA THR A 219 -7.34 2.65 -22.33
C THR A 219 -7.00 3.68 -21.27
N VAL A 220 -7.99 4.48 -20.85
CA VAL A 220 -7.84 5.46 -19.78
C VAL A 220 -8.63 5.01 -18.54
N SER A 221 -7.94 4.94 -17.41
CA SER A 221 -8.50 4.55 -16.11
C SER A 221 -8.17 5.57 -15.04
N PHE A 222 -8.97 5.61 -13.98
CA PHE A 222 -8.88 6.60 -12.91
C PHE A 222 -8.60 5.87 -11.59
N GLY A 223 -7.67 6.40 -10.80
CA GLY A 223 -7.14 5.78 -9.59
C GLY A 223 -6.74 6.81 -8.52
N GLY A 224 -6.17 6.33 -7.41
CA GLY A 224 -5.76 7.16 -6.25
C GLY A 224 -6.69 7.04 -5.05
N GLU A 225 -6.27 7.62 -3.93
CA GLU A 225 -6.95 7.52 -2.62
C GLU A 225 -8.44 7.89 -2.71
N VAL A 226 -8.76 8.89 -3.52
CA VAL A 226 -10.14 9.36 -3.68
C VAL A 226 -11.02 8.34 -4.39
N THR A 227 -10.56 7.77 -5.51
CA THR A 227 -11.30 6.73 -6.24
C THR A 227 -11.45 5.45 -5.42
N GLN A 228 -10.45 5.10 -4.60
CA GLN A 228 -10.55 3.99 -3.66
C GLN A 228 -11.61 4.26 -2.59
N THR A 229 -11.65 5.47 -2.04
CA THR A 229 -12.65 5.88 -1.05
C THR A 229 -14.07 5.78 -1.62
N LEU A 230 -14.28 6.18 -2.88
CA LEU A 230 -15.55 6.01 -3.59
C LEU A 230 -15.94 4.53 -3.75
N ALA A 231 -15.01 3.69 -4.24
CA ALA A 231 -15.28 2.27 -4.45
C ALA A 231 -15.55 1.51 -3.13
N VAL A 232 -14.80 1.82 -2.07
CA VAL A 232 -15.02 1.25 -0.73
C VAL A 232 -16.37 1.69 -0.17
N THR A 233 -16.78 2.93 -0.45
CA THR A 233 -18.07 3.48 -0.01
C THR A 233 -19.26 2.70 -0.59
N GLU A 234 -19.22 2.36 -1.88
CA GLU A 234 -20.27 1.56 -2.53
C GLU A 234 -20.37 0.15 -1.94
N VAL A 235 -19.22 -0.54 -1.80
CA VAL A 235 -19.16 -1.89 -1.21
C VAL A 235 -19.61 -1.87 0.25
N MET A 236 -19.29 -0.81 1.00
CA MET A 236 -19.67 -0.65 2.41
C MET A 236 -21.19 -0.65 2.55
N VAL A 237 -21.93 0.20 1.81
CA VAL A 237 -23.38 0.32 1.99
C VAL A 237 -24.07 -1.04 1.81
N ARG A 238 -23.75 -1.74 0.71
CA ARG A 238 -24.34 -3.04 0.40
C ARG A 238 -23.95 -4.12 1.42
N SER A 239 -22.66 -4.22 1.75
CA SER A 239 -22.15 -5.23 2.67
C SER A 239 -22.67 -5.04 4.10
N LYS A 240 -22.86 -3.79 4.53
CA LYS A 240 -23.36 -3.49 5.89
C LYS A 240 -24.84 -3.78 6.03
N MET A 241 -25.66 -3.46 5.02
CA MET A 241 -27.07 -3.85 5.01
C MET A 241 -27.23 -5.37 5.05
N LEU A 242 -26.43 -6.10 4.27
CA LEU A 242 -26.40 -7.57 4.33
C LEU A 242 -25.95 -8.09 5.69
N ASN A 243 -24.91 -7.50 6.30
CA ASN A 243 -24.41 -7.91 7.61
C ASN A 243 -25.47 -7.70 8.72
N ILE A 244 -26.16 -6.56 8.73
CA ILE A 244 -27.26 -6.31 9.68
C ILE A 244 -28.38 -7.33 9.48
N ALA A 245 -28.80 -7.58 8.24
CA ALA A 245 -29.82 -8.58 7.93
C ALA A 245 -29.39 -10.00 8.34
N GLN A 246 -28.12 -10.36 8.13
CA GLN A 246 -27.54 -11.63 8.53
C GLN A 246 -27.51 -11.80 10.05
N ILE A 247 -27.03 -10.80 10.81
CA ILE A 247 -27.01 -10.84 12.28
C ILE A 247 -28.44 -10.97 12.81
N LEU A 248 -29.38 -10.16 12.32
CA LEU A 248 -30.79 -10.27 12.71
C LEU A 248 -31.35 -11.65 12.37
N GLY A 249 -31.02 -12.21 11.20
CA GLY A 249 -31.41 -13.55 10.77
C GLY A 249 -30.83 -14.67 11.66
N VAL A 250 -29.56 -14.57 12.04
CA VAL A 250 -28.90 -15.53 12.94
C VAL A 250 -29.49 -15.44 14.34
N ILE A 251 -29.66 -14.23 14.90
CA ILE A 251 -30.28 -14.04 16.22
C ILE A 251 -31.72 -14.56 16.20
N PHE A 252 -32.46 -14.31 15.12
CA PHE A 252 -33.79 -14.88 14.93
C PHE A 252 -33.74 -16.40 14.92
N ALA A 253 -32.90 -17.01 14.09
CA ALA A 253 -32.78 -18.47 13.98
C ALA A 253 -32.37 -19.10 15.32
N VAL A 254 -31.34 -18.58 15.98
CA VAL A 254 -30.89 -19.05 17.30
C VAL A 254 -32.00 -18.90 18.34
N SER A 255 -32.74 -17.79 18.32
CA SER A 255 -33.87 -17.59 19.23
C SER A 255 -35.03 -18.53 18.91
N VAL A 256 -35.36 -18.77 17.64
CA VAL A 256 -36.39 -19.75 17.24
C VAL A 256 -35.98 -21.15 17.69
N ILE A 257 -34.72 -21.52 17.57
CA ILE A 257 -34.21 -22.83 18.03
C ILE A 257 -34.24 -22.91 19.56
N ALA A 258 -33.71 -21.90 20.26
CA ALA A 258 -33.64 -21.86 21.72
C ALA A 258 -35.03 -21.82 22.38
N PHE A 259 -35.98 -21.10 21.78
CA PHE A 259 -37.35 -20.97 22.29
C PHE A 259 -38.35 -21.93 21.64
N ARG A 260 -37.95 -22.67 20.60
CA ARG A 260 -38.81 -23.53 19.77
C ARG A 260 -40.08 -22.80 19.31
N SER A 261 -39.95 -21.52 18.96
CA SER A 261 -41.08 -20.64 18.62
C SER A 261 -40.66 -19.47 17.73
N PHE A 262 -41.34 -19.31 16.58
CA PHE A 262 -41.18 -18.18 15.67
C PHE A 262 -41.52 -16.83 16.33
N LEU A 263 -42.59 -16.81 17.13
CA LEU A 263 -43.00 -15.60 17.85
C LEU A 263 -41.97 -15.17 18.90
N ALA A 264 -41.28 -16.12 19.54
CA ALA A 264 -40.17 -15.80 20.45
C ALA A 264 -38.99 -15.14 19.70
N GLY A 265 -38.64 -15.64 18.51
CA GLY A 265 -37.65 -15.01 17.65
C GLY A 265 -38.04 -13.57 17.28
N ALA A 266 -39.31 -13.34 16.89
CA ALA A 266 -39.80 -12.00 16.56
C ALA A 266 -39.79 -11.05 17.77
N LEU A 267 -40.13 -11.56 18.97
CA LEU A 267 -40.07 -10.78 20.21
C LEU A 267 -38.62 -10.38 20.57
N VAL A 268 -37.64 -11.28 20.39
CA VAL A 268 -36.22 -10.95 20.61
C VAL A 268 -35.74 -9.87 19.64
N LEU A 269 -36.21 -9.87 18.40
CA LEU A 269 -35.84 -8.85 17.42
C LEU A 269 -36.48 -7.48 17.68
N ALA A 270 -37.65 -7.40 18.34
CA ALA A 270 -38.38 -6.14 18.46
C ALA A 270 -37.56 -5.00 19.14
N PRO A 271 -36.89 -5.21 20.30
CA PRO A 271 -35.98 -4.22 20.87
C PRO A 271 -34.81 -3.83 19.95
N LEU A 272 -34.28 -4.78 19.17
CA LEU A 272 -33.17 -4.54 18.24
C LEU A 272 -33.58 -3.60 17.10
N VAL A 273 -34.79 -3.76 16.57
CA VAL A 273 -35.33 -2.88 15.52
C VAL A 273 -35.49 -1.45 16.06
N VAL A 274 -35.94 -1.28 17.30
CA VAL A 274 -36.03 0.03 17.94
C VAL A 274 -34.65 0.68 18.02
N VAL A 275 -33.65 -0.05 18.51
CA VAL A 275 -32.27 0.44 18.64
C VAL A 275 -31.71 0.86 17.29
N LEU A 276 -31.80 -0.01 16.27
CA LEU A 276 -31.31 0.30 14.93
C LEU A 276 -32.00 1.52 14.33
N SER A 277 -33.34 1.61 14.49
CA SER A 277 -34.10 2.75 13.98
C SER A 277 -33.65 4.06 14.62
N LEU A 278 -33.41 4.06 15.93
CA LEU A 278 -32.92 5.22 16.67
C LEU A 278 -31.49 5.61 16.29
N VAL A 279 -30.60 4.64 16.11
CA VAL A 279 -29.21 4.91 15.70
C VAL A 279 -29.18 5.59 14.34
N PHE A 280 -29.85 5.03 13.33
CA PHE A 280 -29.91 5.64 11.99
C PHE A 280 -30.72 6.94 11.96
N GLY A 281 -31.77 7.05 12.79
CA GLY A 281 -32.54 8.29 12.94
C GLY A 281 -31.68 9.43 13.49
N VAL A 282 -30.93 9.19 14.57
CA VAL A 282 -29.99 10.17 15.14
C VAL A 282 -28.91 10.54 14.13
N MET A 283 -28.37 9.58 13.38
CA MET A 283 -27.42 9.89 12.30
C MET A 283 -28.02 10.88 11.29
N GLY A 284 -29.24 10.64 10.83
CA GLY A 284 -29.90 11.50 9.86
C GLY A 284 -30.31 12.88 10.40
N TYR A 285 -30.79 12.96 11.64
CA TYR A 285 -31.19 14.25 12.25
C TYR A 285 -30.02 15.15 12.60
N PHE A 286 -28.91 14.58 13.07
CA PHE A 286 -27.72 15.33 13.49
C PHE A 286 -26.64 15.43 12.40
N GLY A 287 -26.91 14.88 11.21
CA GLY A 287 -25.96 14.90 10.10
C GLY A 287 -24.67 14.13 10.41
N VAL A 288 -24.73 13.08 11.21
CA VAL A 288 -23.57 12.22 11.45
C VAL A 288 -23.41 11.28 10.27
N PRO A 289 -22.26 11.29 9.57
CA PRO A 289 -22.08 10.48 8.37
C PRO A 289 -22.06 8.99 8.70
N LEU A 290 -22.66 8.19 7.82
CA LEU A 290 -22.47 6.75 7.81
C LEU A 290 -21.10 6.44 7.18
N ASN A 291 -20.12 6.08 8.01
CA ASN A 291 -18.75 5.79 7.60
C ASN A 291 -18.30 4.40 8.09
N ILE A 292 -17.12 3.93 7.68
CA ILE A 292 -16.63 2.59 8.05
C ILE A 292 -16.62 2.41 9.58
N PRO A 293 -16.03 3.31 10.40
CA PRO A 293 -16.10 3.19 11.86
C PRO A 293 -17.53 3.17 12.42
N ASN A 294 -18.38 4.11 12.00
CA ASN A 294 -19.75 4.26 12.51
C ASN A 294 -20.64 3.07 12.12
N SER A 295 -20.39 2.46 10.97
CA SER A 295 -21.12 1.28 10.50
C SER A 295 -20.88 0.03 11.35
N LEU A 296 -19.70 -0.10 11.98
CA LEU A 296 -19.41 -1.21 12.90
C LEU A 296 -20.26 -1.11 14.16
N ILE A 297 -20.63 0.11 14.56
CA ILE A 297 -21.47 0.35 15.73
C ILE A 297 -22.84 -0.28 15.56
N SER A 298 -23.45 -0.17 14.37
CA SER A 298 -24.75 -0.79 14.09
C SER A 298 -24.70 -2.31 14.27
N ALA A 299 -23.62 -2.98 13.85
CA ALA A 299 -23.46 -4.42 14.04
C ALA A 299 -23.24 -4.79 15.52
N MET A 300 -22.40 -4.04 16.24
CA MET A 300 -22.17 -4.24 17.68
C MET A 300 -23.43 -4.00 18.51
N ALA A 301 -24.18 -2.94 18.19
CA ALA A 301 -25.43 -2.59 18.85
C ALA A 301 -26.47 -3.73 18.75
N VAL A 302 -26.53 -4.41 17.61
CA VAL A 302 -27.42 -5.58 17.42
C VAL A 302 -26.96 -6.76 18.29
N GLY A 303 -25.66 -7.05 18.32
CA GLY A 303 -25.12 -8.16 19.12
C GLY A 303 -25.38 -8.01 20.61
N ILE A 304 -25.11 -6.82 21.17
CA ILE A 304 -25.23 -6.60 22.61
C ILE A 304 -26.71 -6.48 23.05
N GLY A 305 -27.61 -5.99 22.19
CA GLY A 305 -28.99 -5.74 22.57
C GLY A 305 -29.88 -6.99 22.70
N ALA A 306 -29.52 -8.09 22.03
CA ALA A 306 -30.35 -9.30 21.98
C ALA A 306 -30.40 -10.02 23.33
N ASP A 307 -29.31 -9.93 24.09
CA ASP A 307 -29.12 -10.63 25.35
C ASP A 307 -30.18 -10.25 26.40
N TYR A 308 -30.57 -8.97 26.47
CA TYR A 308 -31.59 -8.52 27.42
C TYR A 308 -32.96 -9.11 27.12
N ALA A 309 -33.35 -9.18 25.84
CA ALA A 309 -34.61 -9.77 25.44
C ALA A 309 -34.61 -11.28 25.71
N ILE A 310 -33.55 -11.99 25.30
CA ILE A 310 -33.41 -13.43 25.54
C ILE A 310 -33.46 -13.75 27.04
N TYR A 311 -32.71 -13.00 27.86
CA TYR A 311 -32.65 -13.23 29.30
C TYR A 311 -33.98 -12.95 29.99
N LEU A 312 -34.68 -11.86 29.63
CA LEU A 312 -35.97 -11.51 30.22
C LEU A 312 -37.07 -12.50 29.83
N ILE A 313 -37.16 -12.89 28.56
CA ILE A 313 -38.11 -13.91 28.09
C ILE A 313 -37.83 -15.24 28.80
N TYR A 314 -36.56 -15.64 28.92
CA TYR A 314 -36.16 -16.85 29.64
C TYR A 314 -36.66 -16.83 31.08
N ARG A 315 -36.46 -15.73 31.81
CA ARG A 315 -36.88 -15.60 33.22
C ARG A 315 -38.39 -15.60 33.40
N ILE A 316 -39.14 -14.92 32.53
CA ILE A 316 -40.62 -14.97 32.56
C ILE A 316 -41.11 -16.41 32.29
N SER A 317 -40.48 -17.11 31.34
CA SER A 317 -40.82 -18.51 31.04
C SER A 317 -40.48 -19.45 32.20
N GLU A 318 -39.37 -19.20 32.89
CA GLU A 318 -38.96 -19.95 34.08
C GLU A 318 -39.96 -19.77 35.23
N TYR A 319 -40.40 -18.53 35.52
CA TYR A 319 -41.34 -18.25 36.61
C TYR A 319 -42.76 -18.77 36.34
N THR A 320 -43.22 -18.72 35.09
CA THR A 320 -44.51 -19.34 34.71
C THR A 320 -44.44 -20.87 34.79
N ALA A 321 -43.31 -21.49 34.42
CA ALA A 321 -43.09 -22.92 34.62
C ALA A 321 -43.03 -23.34 36.10
N GLN A 322 -42.77 -22.41 37.01
CA GLN A 322 -42.86 -22.61 38.48
C GLN A 322 -44.28 -22.43 39.02
N GLY A 323 -45.28 -22.19 38.17
CA GLY A 323 -46.69 -22.09 38.55
C GLY A 323 -47.18 -20.68 38.88
N LYS A 324 -46.37 -19.63 38.69
CA LYS A 324 -46.81 -18.24 38.87
C LYS A 324 -47.76 -17.81 37.74
N THR A 325 -48.74 -16.96 38.06
CA THR A 325 -49.58 -16.34 37.01
C THR A 325 -48.71 -15.43 36.13
N LEU A 326 -49.14 -15.17 34.89
CA LEU A 326 -48.33 -14.38 33.95
C LEU A 326 -48.00 -12.96 34.48
N PRO A 327 -48.93 -12.20 35.08
CA PRO A 327 -48.61 -10.90 35.69
C PRO A 327 -47.61 -11.01 36.86
N GLU A 328 -47.75 -12.03 37.71
CA GLU A 328 -46.82 -12.25 38.84
C GLU A 328 -45.43 -12.71 38.37
N ALA A 329 -45.36 -13.51 37.31
CA ALA A 329 -44.12 -13.93 36.69
C ALA A 329 -43.38 -12.74 36.08
N VAL A 330 -44.10 -11.82 35.41
CA VAL A 330 -43.56 -10.57 34.90
C VAL A 330 -43.08 -9.66 36.03
N ASP A 331 -43.88 -9.45 37.07
CA ASP A 331 -43.49 -8.62 38.24
C ASP A 331 -42.23 -9.18 38.92
N THR A 332 -42.16 -10.50 39.12
CA THR A 332 -40.98 -11.16 39.68
C THR A 332 -39.77 -10.97 38.77
N ALA A 333 -39.91 -11.20 37.46
CA ALA A 333 -38.83 -11.04 36.50
C ALA A 333 -38.30 -9.60 36.43
N MET A 334 -39.17 -8.60 36.56
CA MET A 334 -38.76 -7.19 36.61
C MET A 334 -37.96 -6.85 37.89
N LYS A 335 -38.34 -7.44 39.04
CA LYS A 335 -37.64 -7.27 40.32
C LYS A 335 -36.32 -8.03 40.41
N THR A 336 -36.09 -9.06 39.58
CA THR A 336 -34.86 -9.86 39.58
C THR A 336 -34.01 -9.63 38.33
N ALA A 337 -34.48 -10.07 37.17
CA ALA A 337 -33.78 -9.96 35.88
C ALA A 337 -33.73 -8.51 35.39
N GLY A 338 -34.82 -7.75 35.57
CA GLY A 338 -34.93 -6.38 35.07
C GLY A 338 -33.87 -5.44 35.66
N LYS A 339 -33.68 -5.49 36.98
CA LYS A 339 -32.62 -4.71 37.64
C LYS A 339 -31.20 -5.15 37.25
N ALA A 340 -31.00 -6.44 36.99
CA ALA A 340 -29.71 -6.96 36.55
C ALA A 340 -29.37 -6.47 35.13
N CYS A 341 -30.36 -6.48 34.22
CA CYS A 341 -30.20 -5.91 32.88
C CYS A 341 -29.86 -4.41 32.94
N LEU A 342 -30.56 -3.62 33.77
CA LEU A 342 -30.27 -2.19 33.95
C LEU A 342 -28.85 -1.95 34.47
N PHE A 343 -28.41 -2.74 35.45
CA PHE A 343 -27.04 -2.64 35.97
C PHE A 343 -25.99 -2.92 34.89
N VAL A 344 -26.14 -4.01 34.14
CA VAL A 344 -25.19 -4.37 33.07
C VAL A 344 -25.19 -3.32 31.96
N ALA A 345 -26.36 -2.88 31.50
CA ALA A 345 -26.49 -1.87 30.45
C ALA A 345 -25.84 -0.54 30.83
N THR A 346 -26.06 -0.09 32.07
CA THR A 346 -25.49 1.19 32.55
C THR A 346 -24.00 1.09 32.87
N ALA A 347 -23.52 -0.06 33.33
CA ALA A 347 -22.09 -0.31 33.50
C ALA A 347 -21.34 -0.31 32.15
N VAL A 348 -21.86 -1.02 31.14
CA VAL A 348 -21.28 -1.05 29.78
C VAL A 348 -21.36 0.34 29.14
N ALA A 349 -22.52 1.01 29.24
CA ALA A 349 -22.67 2.38 28.76
C ALA A 349 -21.66 3.33 29.44
N GLY A 350 -21.49 3.25 30.77
CA GLY A 350 -20.51 4.05 31.49
C GLY A 350 -19.07 3.79 31.04
N GLY A 351 -18.71 2.53 30.74
CA GLY A 351 -17.40 2.17 30.21
C GLY A 351 -17.14 2.77 28.83
N TYR A 352 -18.09 2.66 27.90
CA TYR A 352 -17.97 3.29 26.57
C TYR A 352 -18.06 4.81 26.64
N ALA A 353 -18.78 5.39 27.60
CA ALA A 353 -18.88 6.85 27.80
C ALA A 353 -17.51 7.49 28.05
N VAL A 354 -16.53 6.76 28.59
CA VAL A 354 -15.14 7.25 28.76
C VAL A 354 -14.53 7.68 27.42
N LEU A 355 -14.91 7.05 26.30
CA LEU A 355 -14.42 7.44 24.98
C LEU A 355 -14.89 8.84 24.54
N MET A 356 -15.93 9.43 25.16
CA MET A 356 -16.33 10.82 24.92
C MET A 356 -15.25 11.83 25.31
N PHE A 357 -14.31 11.48 26.21
CA PHE A 357 -13.19 12.35 26.58
C PHE A 357 -12.15 12.51 25.46
N SER A 358 -12.27 11.76 24.36
CA SER A 358 -11.42 11.87 23.17
C SER A 358 -11.89 13.00 22.23
N TYR A 359 -12.01 14.22 22.76
CA TYR A 359 -12.70 15.36 22.13
C TYR A 359 -12.27 15.68 20.69
N ASP A 360 -10.96 15.60 20.39
CA ASP A 360 -10.43 15.95 19.07
C ASP A 360 -10.53 14.80 18.04
N TYR A 361 -11.06 13.63 18.43
CA TYR A 361 -11.23 12.47 17.56
C TYR A 361 -12.70 12.03 17.52
N LYS A 362 -13.41 12.51 16.51
CA LYS A 362 -14.87 12.36 16.34
C LYS A 362 -15.31 10.90 16.28
N VAL A 363 -14.46 9.99 15.78
CA VAL A 363 -14.76 8.54 15.72
C VAL A 363 -14.99 7.96 17.11
N HIS A 364 -14.15 8.28 18.10
CA HIS A 364 -14.38 7.84 19.48
C HIS A 364 -15.64 8.44 20.08
N MET A 365 -15.90 9.72 19.82
CA MET A 365 -17.11 10.37 20.31
C MET A 365 -18.37 9.73 19.72
N TRP A 366 -18.44 9.53 18.39
CA TRP A 366 -19.55 8.86 17.73
C TRP A 366 -19.73 7.42 18.23
N LEU A 367 -18.64 6.66 18.30
CA LEU A 367 -18.62 5.30 18.86
C LEU A 367 -19.24 5.28 20.26
N SER A 368 -18.80 6.19 21.11
CA SER A 368 -19.32 6.32 22.47
C SER A 368 -20.80 6.67 22.48
N THR A 369 -21.20 7.74 21.79
CA THR A 369 -22.59 8.22 21.75
C THR A 369 -23.55 7.14 21.27
N PHE A 370 -23.23 6.48 20.16
CA PHE A 370 -24.12 5.47 19.58
C PHE A 370 -24.15 4.18 20.39
N ILE A 371 -23.05 3.73 21.00
CA ILE A 371 -23.08 2.55 21.87
C ILE A 371 -23.83 2.85 23.17
N VAL A 372 -23.57 3.99 23.82
CA VAL A 372 -24.29 4.41 25.03
C VAL A 372 -25.79 4.50 24.75
N GLN A 373 -26.16 5.17 23.65
CA GLN A 373 -27.55 5.24 23.21
C GLN A 373 -28.13 3.84 22.95
N ALA A 374 -27.42 3.00 22.18
CA ALA A 374 -27.89 1.66 21.87
C ALA A 374 -28.10 0.81 23.13
N MET A 375 -27.21 0.89 24.12
CA MET A 375 -27.32 0.15 25.38
C MET A 375 -28.55 0.57 26.18
N LEU A 376 -28.72 1.88 26.37
CA LEU A 376 -29.83 2.43 27.15
C LEU A 376 -31.18 2.21 26.45
N VAL A 377 -31.25 2.44 25.14
CA VAL A 377 -32.46 2.20 24.35
C VAL A 377 -32.78 0.70 24.31
N SER A 378 -31.78 -0.17 24.17
CA SER A 378 -31.98 -1.62 24.15
C SER A 378 -32.55 -2.13 25.46
N VAL A 379 -31.97 -1.77 26.60
CA VAL A 379 -32.47 -2.24 27.89
C VAL A 379 -33.86 -1.68 28.19
N LEU A 380 -34.11 -0.39 27.91
CA LEU A 380 -35.43 0.21 28.14
C LEU A 380 -36.49 -0.38 27.21
N SER A 381 -36.17 -0.59 25.93
CA SER A 381 -37.09 -1.23 24.99
C SER A 381 -37.33 -2.70 25.34
N ALA A 382 -36.32 -3.46 25.77
CA ALA A 382 -36.50 -4.83 26.23
C ALA A 382 -37.40 -4.90 27.46
N LEU A 383 -37.16 -4.06 28.48
CA LEU A 383 -37.95 -4.04 29.72
C LEU A 383 -39.38 -3.51 29.54
N THR A 384 -39.67 -2.79 28.46
CA THR A 384 -41.02 -2.27 28.17
C THR A 384 -41.75 -3.13 27.15
N LEU A 385 -41.16 -3.40 25.99
CA LEU A 385 -41.79 -4.12 24.88
C LEU A 385 -42.02 -5.59 25.21
N ILE A 386 -41.02 -6.28 25.76
CA ILE A 386 -41.12 -7.73 25.97
C ILE A 386 -42.24 -8.07 26.95
N PRO A 387 -42.32 -7.47 28.16
CA PRO A 387 -43.41 -7.82 29.06
C PRO A 387 -44.77 -7.34 28.55
N SER A 388 -44.82 -6.17 27.87
CA SER A 388 -46.06 -5.67 27.25
C SER A 388 -46.61 -6.63 26.20
N ALA A 389 -45.73 -7.14 25.32
CA ALA A 389 -46.10 -8.05 24.25
C ALA A 389 -46.45 -9.44 24.79
N ILE A 390 -45.70 -9.97 25.77
CA ILE A 390 -46.03 -11.25 26.40
C ILE A 390 -47.38 -11.18 27.13
N LEU A 391 -47.66 -10.10 27.87
CA LEU A 391 -48.96 -9.91 28.55
C LEU A 391 -50.12 -9.68 27.57
N ALA A 392 -49.86 -9.11 26.38
CA ALA A 392 -50.86 -8.88 25.36
C ALA A 392 -51.19 -10.13 24.53
N PHE A 393 -50.16 -10.89 24.12
CA PHE A 393 -50.30 -12.02 23.20
C PHE A 393 -50.31 -13.39 23.87
N GLN A 394 -49.89 -13.48 25.15
CA GLN A 394 -49.83 -14.71 25.96
C GLN A 394 -49.29 -15.94 25.20
N PRO A 395 -48.07 -15.88 24.64
CA PRO A 395 -47.61 -16.90 23.70
C PRO A 395 -47.28 -18.25 24.38
N ASN A 396 -47.69 -19.35 23.74
CA ASN A 396 -47.59 -20.71 24.29
C ASN A 396 -46.18 -21.15 24.73
N PHE A 397 -45.13 -20.63 24.09
CA PHE A 397 -43.74 -21.02 24.41
C PHE A 397 -43.31 -20.60 25.81
N VAL A 398 -43.92 -19.55 26.37
CA VAL A 398 -43.60 -19.05 27.71
C VAL A 398 -43.99 -20.07 28.77
N PHE A 399 -45.05 -20.85 28.54
CA PHE A 399 -45.57 -21.82 29.50
C PHE A 399 -44.88 -23.22 29.45
N ARG A 400 -43.85 -23.42 28.61
CA ARG A 400 -43.25 -24.74 28.34
C ARG A 400 -41.96 -24.99 29.13
N LYS A 401 -41.83 -26.14 29.81
CA LYS A 401 -40.65 -26.57 30.59
C LYS A 401 -39.47 -26.98 29.67
N ARG A 402 -38.22 -26.56 29.96
CA ARG A 402 -37.02 -26.77 29.10
C ARG A 402 -35.98 -27.76 29.65
N SER A 403 -35.27 -28.46 28.76
CA SER A 403 -34.07 -29.30 29.01
C SER A 403 -32.82 -28.68 28.35
N GLY A 404 -31.68 -28.58 29.06
CA GLY A 404 -30.47 -27.86 28.59
C GLY A 404 -29.42 -28.74 27.92
N ASP A 405 -28.78 -28.25 26.84
CA ASP A 405 -27.67 -28.94 26.16
C ASP A 405 -26.53 -27.93 25.84
N ARG A 406 -25.29 -28.24 26.27
CA ARG A 406 -24.16 -27.28 26.42
C ARG A 406 -22.97 -27.53 25.47
N GLY A 407 -23.03 -28.53 24.59
CA GLY A 407 -21.84 -29.05 23.88
C GLY A 407 -21.30 -28.24 22.69
N ALA A 408 -22.10 -27.43 22.01
CA ALA A 408 -21.73 -26.90 20.68
C ALA A 408 -20.85 -25.62 20.69
N VAL A 409 -20.75 -24.90 21.81
CA VAL A 409 -20.16 -23.55 21.87
C VAL A 409 -18.64 -23.57 22.11
N LEU A 410 -18.10 -24.66 22.68
CA LEU A 410 -16.72 -24.74 23.16
C LEU A 410 -15.68 -25.02 22.05
N LEU A 411 -16.10 -25.62 20.92
CA LEU A 411 -15.19 -26.12 19.88
C LEU A 411 -14.63 -25.03 18.94
N ILE A 412 -15.26 -23.85 18.88
CA ILE A 412 -14.90 -22.81 17.90
C ILE A 412 -13.71 -21.94 18.36
N VAL A 413 -13.46 -21.87 19.67
CA VAL A 413 -12.49 -20.94 20.27
C VAL A 413 -11.04 -21.44 20.16
N LEU A 414 -10.82 -22.75 20.06
CA LEU A 414 -9.48 -23.36 20.18
C LEU A 414 -8.63 -23.35 18.91
N ALA A 415 -9.21 -23.05 17.73
CA ALA A 415 -8.50 -23.11 16.45
C ALA A 415 -7.58 -21.90 16.16
N ALA A 416 -7.63 -20.82 16.95
CA ALA A 416 -7.07 -19.52 16.59
C ALA A 416 -5.61 -19.24 17.05
N ILE A 417 -5.01 -20.08 17.91
CA ILE A 417 -3.79 -19.70 18.67
C ILE A 417 -2.48 -20.28 18.11
N GLY A 418 -2.53 -21.16 17.10
CA GLY A 418 -1.43 -22.09 16.79
C GLY A 418 -0.26 -21.65 15.89
N PHE A 419 -0.09 -20.38 15.49
CA PHE A 419 0.87 -20.05 14.43
C PHE A 419 1.77 -18.86 14.77
N LEU A 420 2.96 -19.12 15.34
CA LEU A 420 4.19 -18.30 15.27
C LEU A 420 5.23 -18.89 16.25
N THR A 421 6.38 -19.38 15.78
CA THR A 421 7.72 -18.76 15.97
C THR A 421 8.85 -19.69 15.48
N TYR A 422 10.08 -19.12 15.44
CA TYR A 422 11.45 -19.69 15.37
C TYR A 422 12.14 -19.70 13.97
N SER A 423 13.43 -19.35 13.74
CA SER A 423 14.56 -18.73 14.48
C SER A 423 15.79 -18.55 13.54
N GLN A 424 16.87 -17.88 13.99
CA GLN A 424 18.12 -17.46 13.29
C GLN A 424 19.38 -18.32 13.63
N VAL A 425 20.46 -18.25 12.80
CA VAL A 425 21.85 -18.69 13.13
C VAL A 425 22.90 -17.77 12.46
N ALA A 426 24.07 -17.60 13.11
CA ALA A 426 25.23 -16.77 12.71
C ALA A 426 26.53 -17.57 12.47
N TRP A 427 27.53 -17.00 11.75
CA TRP A 427 28.89 -17.55 11.46
C TRP A 427 30.03 -16.50 11.65
N SER A 428 31.29 -16.97 11.74
CA SER A 428 32.55 -16.30 12.18
C SER A 428 33.59 -15.98 11.09
N ALA A 429 34.55 -15.05 11.35
CA ALA A 429 35.51 -14.31 10.47
C ALA A 429 36.99 -14.87 10.29
N PRO A 430 37.87 -14.28 9.41
CA PRO A 430 39.01 -14.96 8.70
C PRO A 430 40.30 -14.12 8.36
N GLN A 431 41.12 -14.54 7.36
CA GLN A 431 42.50 -14.15 6.92
C GLN A 431 42.66 -12.89 6.01
N ASP A 432 43.73 -12.71 5.21
CA ASP A 432 44.19 -11.43 4.58
C ASP A 432 43.84 -11.28 3.06
N ALA A 433 43.39 -10.09 2.62
CA ALA A 433 42.55 -9.90 1.42
C ALA A 433 43.10 -9.06 0.24
N ALA A 434 44.06 -8.16 0.45
CA ALA A 434 44.49 -7.27 -0.63
C ALA A 434 45.21 -8.01 -1.78
N ALA A 435 46.07 -8.98 -1.45
CA ALA A 435 46.79 -9.78 -2.44
C ALA A 435 45.88 -10.67 -3.29
N LEU A 436 44.70 -11.03 -2.78
CA LEU A 436 43.70 -11.80 -3.49
C LEU A 436 42.98 -10.96 -4.54
N MET A 437 42.68 -9.70 -4.23
CA MET A 437 41.99 -8.78 -5.16
C MET A 437 42.86 -8.43 -6.38
N GLU A 438 44.19 -8.29 -6.21
CA GLU A 438 45.11 -8.09 -7.33
C GLU A 438 45.13 -9.28 -8.30
N ARG A 439 45.13 -10.52 -7.77
CA ARG A 439 45.06 -11.73 -8.59
C ARG A 439 43.75 -11.82 -9.35
N ASN A 440 42.64 -11.46 -8.70
CA ASN A 440 41.32 -11.43 -9.32
C ASN A 440 41.23 -10.43 -10.48
N ALA A 441 41.71 -9.20 -10.29
CA ALA A 441 41.68 -8.16 -11.33
C ALA A 441 42.52 -8.54 -12.58
N ALA A 442 43.61 -9.30 -12.39
CA ALA A 442 44.47 -9.72 -13.50
C ALA A 442 43.79 -10.70 -14.47
N VAL A 443 42.78 -11.45 -14.04
CA VAL A 443 42.12 -12.52 -14.81
C VAL A 443 41.30 -11.97 -15.99
N THR A 444 40.67 -10.81 -15.84
CA THR A 444 39.77 -10.19 -16.83
C THR A 444 40.40 -9.00 -17.56
N ARG A 445 41.71 -8.76 -17.42
CA ARG A 445 42.44 -7.68 -18.12
C ARG A 445 43.07 -8.21 -19.40
N PHE A 446 42.61 -7.73 -20.55
CA PHE A 446 43.05 -8.15 -21.89
C PHE A 446 43.82 -7.05 -22.61
N SER A 447 44.77 -7.41 -23.49
CA SER A 447 45.48 -6.44 -24.34
C SER A 447 44.55 -5.77 -25.36
N THR A 448 43.71 -6.56 -26.02
CA THR A 448 42.57 -6.12 -26.83
C THR A 448 41.42 -7.11 -26.70
N SER A 449 40.18 -6.63 -26.81
CA SER A 449 39.00 -7.48 -26.92
C SER A 449 37.90 -6.88 -27.79
N THR A 450 37.12 -7.72 -28.44
CA THR A 450 35.90 -7.35 -29.18
C THR A 450 34.77 -8.30 -28.81
N ALA A 451 33.54 -7.81 -28.71
CA ALA A 451 32.37 -8.65 -28.42
C ALA A 451 31.07 -7.99 -28.91
N ASP A 452 30.07 -8.83 -29.17
CA ASP A 452 28.68 -8.38 -29.25
C ASP A 452 28.02 -8.62 -27.88
N ALA A 453 27.21 -7.68 -27.43
CA ALA A 453 26.56 -7.71 -26.13
C ALA A 453 25.04 -7.47 -26.27
N GLU A 454 24.26 -8.35 -25.64
CA GLU A 454 22.83 -8.16 -25.45
C GLU A 454 22.55 -7.79 -23.99
N PHE A 455 21.93 -6.64 -23.78
CA PHE A 455 21.51 -6.14 -22.48
C PHE A 455 20.01 -6.35 -22.35
N VAL A 456 19.60 -7.20 -21.43
CA VAL A 456 18.22 -7.47 -21.07
C VAL A 456 17.96 -6.80 -19.73
N LEU A 457 17.23 -5.69 -19.74
CA LEU A 457 16.85 -4.93 -18.56
C LEU A 457 15.43 -5.36 -18.15
N GLU A 458 15.25 -5.64 -16.87
CA GLU A 458 14.05 -6.23 -16.29
C GLU A 458 13.64 -5.42 -15.05
N ALA A 459 12.43 -4.88 -15.08
CA ALA A 459 11.82 -4.23 -13.94
C ALA A 459 11.23 -5.24 -12.96
N LYS A 460 11.07 -4.82 -11.70
CA LYS A 460 10.51 -5.63 -10.61
C LYS A 460 9.12 -6.18 -10.93
N ASP A 461 8.34 -5.48 -11.74
CA ASP A 461 6.98 -5.83 -12.15
C ASP A 461 6.92 -6.70 -13.43
N GLY A 462 8.07 -7.10 -13.97
CA GLY A 462 8.19 -7.97 -15.15
C GLY A 462 8.30 -7.22 -16.48
N GLY A 463 8.33 -5.88 -16.49
CA GLY A 463 8.66 -5.11 -17.68
C GLY A 463 10.06 -5.45 -18.19
N ARG A 464 10.23 -5.69 -19.50
CA ARG A 464 11.49 -6.15 -20.09
C ARG A 464 11.89 -5.31 -21.30
N ARG A 465 13.14 -4.86 -21.33
CA ARG A 465 13.73 -4.13 -22.47
C ARG A 465 15.02 -4.81 -22.91
N VAL A 466 15.20 -4.96 -24.22
CA VAL A 466 16.41 -5.55 -24.80
C VAL A 466 17.15 -4.51 -25.62
N ARG A 467 18.46 -4.41 -25.42
CA ARG A 467 19.37 -3.58 -26.21
C ARG A 467 20.50 -4.45 -26.74
N LYS A 468 20.96 -4.15 -27.95
CA LYS A 468 22.09 -4.83 -28.57
C LYS A 468 23.18 -3.82 -28.86
N ALA A 469 24.43 -4.18 -28.57
CA ALA A 469 25.58 -3.34 -28.84
C ALA A 469 26.80 -4.14 -29.27
N SER A 470 27.67 -3.53 -30.07
CA SER A 470 29.03 -4.00 -30.29
C SER A 470 30.00 -3.30 -29.34
N MET A 471 31.03 -4.01 -28.91
CA MET A 471 32.01 -3.54 -27.94
C MET A 471 33.43 -3.81 -28.44
N ALA A 472 34.31 -2.81 -28.31
CA ALA A 472 35.74 -2.94 -28.55
C ALA A 472 36.51 -2.35 -27.36
N SER A 473 37.54 -3.05 -26.88
CA SER A 473 38.41 -2.57 -25.81
C SER A 473 39.88 -2.76 -26.15
N LYS A 474 40.73 -1.84 -25.69
CA LYS A 474 42.19 -1.89 -25.86
C LYS A 474 42.90 -1.40 -24.59
N LEU A 475 43.88 -2.17 -24.12
CA LEU A 475 44.75 -1.75 -23.02
C LEU A 475 45.68 -0.63 -23.51
N GLN A 476 45.83 0.41 -22.71
CA GLN A 476 46.71 1.52 -23.02
C GLN A 476 48.18 1.12 -22.96
N PRO A 477 49.06 1.86 -23.66
CA PRO A 477 50.50 1.59 -23.64
C PRO A 477 51.14 1.63 -22.24
N ASN A 478 50.51 2.32 -21.28
CA ASN A 478 50.95 2.37 -19.88
C ASN A 478 50.71 1.06 -19.09
N GLY A 479 50.03 0.07 -19.68
CA GLY A 479 49.77 -1.25 -19.09
C GLY A 479 48.70 -1.29 -18.01
N THR A 480 48.06 -0.17 -17.67
CA THR A 480 47.13 -0.07 -16.53
C THR A 480 45.75 0.47 -16.87
N GLY A 481 45.62 1.39 -17.84
CA GLY A 481 44.33 1.96 -18.25
C GLY A 481 43.71 1.26 -19.47
N THR A 482 42.39 1.17 -19.54
CA THR A 482 41.65 0.58 -20.67
C THR A 482 40.91 1.66 -21.47
N MET A 483 40.88 1.53 -22.80
CA MET A 483 39.98 2.27 -23.69
C MET A 483 38.84 1.36 -24.12
N ARG A 484 37.60 1.83 -24.11
CA ARG A 484 36.42 1.05 -24.49
C ARG A 484 35.45 1.87 -25.34
N LEU A 485 35.06 1.30 -26.48
CA LEU A 485 34.02 1.83 -27.35
C LEU A 485 32.82 0.87 -27.31
N VAL A 486 31.62 1.40 -27.10
CA VAL A 486 30.35 0.66 -27.13
C VAL A 486 29.43 1.33 -28.14
N LYS A 487 28.86 0.58 -29.09
CA LYS A 487 27.95 1.10 -30.12
C LYS A 487 26.63 0.33 -30.10
N PHE A 488 25.52 1.04 -29.89
CA PHE A 488 24.18 0.45 -29.80
C PHE A 488 23.57 0.25 -31.19
N GLU A 489 23.04 -0.94 -31.43
CA GLU A 489 22.43 -1.38 -32.70
C GLU A 489 20.91 -1.50 -32.61
N ALA A 490 20.38 -1.73 -31.40
CA ALA A 490 18.95 -1.84 -31.12
C ALA A 490 18.64 -1.44 -29.66
N PRO A 491 17.41 -0.99 -29.33
CA PRO A 491 16.27 -0.77 -30.24
C PRO A 491 16.44 0.45 -31.16
N ALA A 492 15.46 0.69 -32.04
CA ALA A 492 15.51 1.77 -33.04
C ALA A 492 15.73 3.16 -32.41
N ASP A 493 15.25 3.37 -31.18
CA ASP A 493 15.32 4.64 -30.47
C ASP A 493 16.74 5.03 -29.99
N ILE A 494 17.65 4.06 -29.86
CA ILE A 494 19.05 4.29 -29.47
C ILE A 494 20.06 3.82 -30.52
N ARG A 495 19.57 3.26 -31.64
CA ARG A 495 20.42 2.72 -32.71
C ARG A 495 21.36 3.80 -33.25
N GLY A 496 22.64 3.46 -33.34
CA GLY A 496 23.70 4.37 -33.80
C GLY A 496 24.29 5.25 -32.70
N THR A 497 23.76 5.20 -31.47
CA THR A 497 24.42 5.82 -30.32
C THR A 497 25.72 5.09 -30.02
N SER A 498 26.80 5.82 -29.74
CA SER A 498 28.06 5.23 -29.28
C SER A 498 28.60 5.94 -28.03
N THR A 499 29.31 5.20 -27.17
CA THR A 499 30.04 5.74 -26.02
C THR A 499 31.51 5.34 -26.07
N LEU A 500 32.38 6.28 -25.72
CA LEU A 500 33.82 6.09 -25.63
C LEU A 500 34.25 6.38 -24.19
N LEU A 501 34.95 5.42 -23.57
CA LEU A 501 35.44 5.47 -22.20
C LEU A 501 36.96 5.26 -22.22
N ILE A 502 37.73 6.17 -21.61
CA ILE A 502 39.20 6.09 -21.56
C ILE A 502 39.65 6.26 -20.10
N GLU A 503 40.18 5.20 -19.51
CA GLU A 503 40.66 5.20 -18.11
C GLU A 503 42.01 5.90 -17.95
N GLN A 504 42.10 6.93 -17.12
CA GLN A 504 43.37 7.64 -16.90
C GLN A 504 44.07 7.10 -15.63
N ALA A 505 45.41 7.04 -15.69
CA ALA A 505 46.20 6.48 -14.57
C ALA A 505 46.22 7.42 -13.36
N ALA A 506 46.36 8.73 -13.58
CA ALA A 506 46.57 9.75 -12.55
C ALA A 506 45.63 10.96 -12.63
N GLN A 507 44.67 10.95 -13.57
CA GLN A 507 43.66 11.99 -13.76
C GLN A 507 42.28 11.36 -13.88
N ASP A 508 41.28 12.21 -14.01
CA ASP A 508 39.90 11.85 -14.28
C ASP A 508 39.73 11.13 -15.63
N ASP A 509 38.88 10.10 -15.67
CA ASP A 509 38.63 9.31 -16.88
C ASP A 509 37.88 10.12 -17.93
N ASP A 510 38.19 9.93 -19.21
CA ASP A 510 37.49 10.63 -20.27
C ASP A 510 36.31 9.81 -20.80
N MET A 511 35.14 10.45 -20.84
CA MET A 511 33.90 9.82 -21.31
C MET A 511 33.24 10.69 -22.38
N TRP A 512 32.86 10.08 -23.52
CA TRP A 512 32.12 10.74 -24.59
C TRP A 512 30.91 9.92 -25.01
N VAL A 513 29.89 10.61 -25.52
CA VAL A 513 28.69 10.02 -26.13
C VAL A 513 28.36 10.70 -27.45
N TYR A 514 27.98 9.92 -28.45
CA TYR A 514 27.50 10.39 -29.75
C TYR A 514 26.01 10.09 -29.90
N LEU A 515 25.24 11.09 -30.35
CA LEU A 515 23.78 11.01 -30.50
C LEU A 515 23.37 11.25 -31.96
N PRO A 516 22.80 10.26 -32.65
CA PRO A 516 22.61 10.30 -34.09
C PRO A 516 21.57 11.32 -34.58
N ALA A 517 20.37 11.46 -33.97
CA ALA A 517 19.42 12.47 -34.49
C ALA A 517 19.80 13.91 -34.12
N MET A 518 20.63 14.10 -33.09
CA MET A 518 21.24 15.41 -32.81
C MET A 518 22.53 15.67 -33.62
N LYS A 519 23.09 14.64 -34.27
CA LYS A 519 24.38 14.65 -34.98
C LYS A 519 25.51 15.31 -34.17
N ARG A 520 25.59 15.01 -32.87
CA ARG A 520 26.53 15.67 -31.94
C ARG A 520 27.26 14.66 -31.06
N VAL A 521 28.55 14.94 -30.85
CA VAL A 521 29.38 14.31 -29.82
C VAL A 521 29.38 15.21 -28.59
N ARG A 522 29.20 14.64 -27.39
CA ARG A 522 29.24 15.35 -26.10
C ARG A 522 30.21 14.64 -25.16
N ARG A 523 31.02 15.41 -24.42
CA ARG A 523 31.85 14.92 -23.32
C ARG A 523 30.99 14.85 -22.06
N LEU A 524 31.06 13.74 -21.34
CA LEU A 524 30.43 13.56 -20.03
C LEU A 524 31.43 13.95 -18.93
N VAL A 525 30.93 14.40 -17.77
CA VAL A 525 31.80 14.79 -16.65
C VAL A 525 32.36 13.53 -15.98
N ALA A 526 33.68 13.48 -15.83
CA ALA A 526 34.43 12.31 -15.36
C ALA A 526 34.14 11.88 -13.90
N SER A 527 33.65 12.80 -13.06
CA SER A 527 33.33 12.58 -11.65
C SER A 527 32.08 11.72 -11.41
N ASN A 528 31.40 11.26 -12.47
CA ASN A 528 30.09 10.61 -12.40
C ASN A 528 30.15 9.08 -12.58
N LYS A 529 31.20 8.41 -12.07
CA LYS A 529 31.34 6.94 -12.19
C LYS A 529 30.20 6.15 -11.55
N LYS A 530 29.50 6.73 -10.56
CA LYS A 530 28.32 6.14 -9.91
C LYS A 530 27.06 6.16 -10.78
N ASP A 531 27.01 7.02 -11.80
CA ASP A 531 25.81 7.18 -12.63
C ASP A 531 25.57 5.92 -13.46
N SER A 532 24.30 5.65 -13.74
CA SER A 532 23.88 4.49 -14.51
C SER A 532 24.51 4.49 -15.90
N PHE A 533 25.10 3.36 -16.30
CA PHE A 533 25.58 3.15 -17.66
C PHE A 533 24.38 3.03 -18.59
N ILE A 534 23.99 4.18 -19.15
CA ILE A 534 22.97 4.30 -20.20
C ILE A 534 21.61 3.78 -19.71
N GLY A 535 21.28 3.92 -18.43
CA GLY A 535 20.02 3.44 -17.87
C GLY A 535 19.98 1.93 -17.58
N THR A 536 21.13 1.27 -17.42
CA THR A 536 21.25 -0.12 -16.90
C THR A 536 21.52 -0.13 -15.39
N ASP A 537 21.41 -1.28 -14.73
CA ASP A 537 21.80 -1.39 -13.29
C ASP A 537 23.31 -1.32 -13.06
N PHE A 538 24.12 -1.41 -14.11
CA PHE A 538 25.56 -1.21 -14.04
C PHE A 538 25.86 0.28 -14.07
N SER A 539 26.76 0.76 -13.21
CA SER A 539 27.28 2.12 -13.31
C SER A 539 28.40 2.23 -14.35
N TYR A 540 28.77 3.43 -14.77
CA TYR A 540 29.99 3.64 -15.57
C TYR A 540 31.23 3.04 -14.88
N GLY A 541 31.33 3.15 -13.55
CA GLY A 541 32.38 2.53 -12.75
C GLY A 541 32.34 1.00 -12.75
N ASP A 542 31.16 0.38 -12.77
CA ASP A 542 31.04 -1.08 -12.84
C ASP A 542 31.43 -1.62 -14.22
N VAL A 543 31.18 -0.84 -15.27
CA VAL A 543 31.62 -1.20 -16.63
C VAL A 543 33.13 -1.06 -16.75
N MET A 544 33.72 0.08 -16.37
CA MET A 544 35.17 0.30 -16.46
C MET A 544 35.94 -0.66 -15.54
N GLY A 545 35.42 -0.89 -14.33
CA GLY A 545 36.07 -1.68 -13.29
C GLY A 545 36.62 -0.78 -12.19
N HIS A 546 36.82 -1.38 -11.01
CA HIS A 546 37.30 -0.67 -9.82
C HIS A 546 38.79 -0.96 -9.63
N LYS A 547 39.63 0.08 -9.50
CA LYS A 547 41.08 -0.08 -9.26
C LYS A 547 41.29 -0.67 -7.86
N VAL A 548 42.13 -1.69 -7.71
CA VAL A 548 42.34 -2.39 -6.42
C VAL A 548 42.85 -1.41 -5.35
N GLY A 549 43.80 -0.54 -5.69
CA GLY A 549 44.36 0.46 -4.78
C GLY A 549 43.38 1.55 -4.27
N ASP A 550 42.22 1.71 -4.91
CA ASP A 550 41.20 2.68 -4.48
C ASP A 550 40.41 2.16 -3.24
N TRP A 551 40.62 0.91 -2.83
CA TRP A 551 39.84 0.25 -1.77
C TRP A 551 40.75 -0.39 -0.71
N LYS A 552 40.25 -0.42 0.53
CA LYS A 552 40.82 -1.21 1.64
C LYS A 552 40.08 -2.54 1.70
N HIS A 553 40.83 -3.64 1.68
CA HIS A 553 40.28 -4.98 1.54
C HIS A 553 40.42 -5.80 2.83
N THR A 554 39.36 -6.51 3.21
CA THR A 554 39.30 -7.41 4.36
C THR A 554 38.77 -8.77 3.90
N LEU A 555 39.44 -9.86 4.25
CA LEU A 555 38.95 -11.18 3.85
C LEU A 555 37.79 -11.52 4.77
N LEU A 556 36.78 -12.15 4.19
CA LEU A 556 35.65 -12.77 4.87
C LEU A 556 35.75 -14.29 4.71
N PRO A 557 34.93 -15.07 5.46
CA PRO A 557 35.15 -16.50 5.54
C PRO A 557 34.93 -17.11 4.19
N ASP A 558 35.70 -18.14 3.87
CA ASP A 558 35.46 -18.88 2.65
C ASP A 558 34.02 -19.39 2.64
N GLN A 559 33.37 -19.27 1.49
CA GLN A 559 32.00 -19.74 1.31
C GLN A 559 31.94 -20.71 0.14
N GLN A 560 31.04 -21.68 0.22
CA GLN A 560 30.64 -22.46 -0.95
C GLN A 560 29.40 -21.82 -1.57
N ARG A 561 29.44 -21.64 -2.89
CA ARG A 561 28.31 -21.18 -3.68
C ARG A 561 28.32 -21.94 -5.00
N ASP A 562 27.17 -22.41 -5.45
CA ASP A 562 27.00 -23.12 -6.73
C ASP A 562 27.98 -24.30 -6.92
N GLY A 563 28.28 -25.04 -5.83
CA GLY A 563 29.20 -26.18 -5.84
C GLY A 563 30.69 -25.84 -5.90
N VAL A 564 31.06 -24.56 -5.83
CA VAL A 564 32.44 -24.08 -5.98
C VAL A 564 32.87 -23.33 -4.71
N ALA A 565 34.12 -23.55 -4.28
CA ALA A 565 34.70 -22.83 -3.16
C ALA A 565 35.08 -21.41 -3.59
N HIS A 566 34.74 -20.42 -2.75
CA HIS A 566 35.02 -19.00 -2.99
C HIS A 566 35.86 -18.44 -1.85
N TYR A 567 36.79 -17.56 -2.21
CA TYR A 567 37.25 -16.53 -1.30
C TYR A 567 36.23 -15.39 -1.28
N VAL A 568 35.97 -14.81 -0.11
CA VAL A 568 35.05 -13.66 0.02
C VAL A 568 35.86 -12.46 0.50
N VAL A 569 35.77 -11.34 -0.20
CA VAL A 569 36.53 -10.12 0.15
C VAL A 569 35.58 -8.95 0.31
N GLU A 570 35.59 -8.36 1.49
CA GLU A 570 34.98 -7.06 1.74
C GLU A 570 35.95 -5.94 1.32
N SER A 571 35.44 -4.91 0.65
CA SER A 571 36.20 -3.77 0.15
C SER A 571 35.47 -2.48 0.53
N VAL A 572 36.14 -1.58 1.24
CA VAL A 572 35.63 -0.25 1.60
C VAL A 572 36.48 0.84 0.93
N PRO A 573 35.92 2.00 0.55
CA PRO A 573 36.69 3.05 -0.12
C PRO A 573 37.91 3.50 0.69
N ALA A 574 39.04 3.72 0.03
CA ALA A 574 40.27 4.14 0.70
C ALA A 574 40.20 5.58 1.24
N ASP A 575 39.44 6.46 0.55
CA ASP A 575 39.24 7.87 0.89
C ASP A 575 37.83 8.39 0.46
N PRO A 576 37.44 9.62 0.87
CA PRO A 576 36.14 10.19 0.54
C PRO A 576 35.89 10.47 -0.95
N ALA A 577 36.95 10.67 -1.76
CA ALA A 577 36.79 10.89 -3.19
C ALA A 577 36.39 9.58 -3.89
N VAL A 578 36.97 8.45 -3.49
CA VAL A 578 36.56 7.12 -3.97
C VAL A 578 35.11 6.82 -3.57
N LEU A 579 34.70 7.15 -2.33
CA LEU A 579 33.31 6.99 -1.89
C LEU A 579 32.35 7.83 -2.75
N ALA A 580 32.67 9.10 -2.97
CA ALA A 580 31.83 10.01 -3.75
C ALA A 580 31.70 9.59 -5.23
N ASN A 581 32.78 9.11 -5.83
CA ASN A 581 32.83 8.73 -7.24
C ASN A 581 32.23 7.35 -7.50
N SER A 582 32.49 6.36 -6.63
CA SER A 582 31.98 4.98 -6.81
C SER A 582 30.52 4.81 -6.40
N GLY A 583 30.05 5.60 -5.43
CA GLY A 583 28.70 5.49 -4.85
C GLY A 583 28.51 4.28 -3.92
N TYR A 584 29.54 3.48 -3.66
CA TYR A 584 29.46 2.31 -2.77
C TYR A 584 30.21 2.56 -1.46
N ALA A 585 29.52 2.47 -0.33
CA ALA A 585 30.19 2.48 0.98
C ALA A 585 30.95 1.18 1.23
N LYS A 586 30.50 0.08 0.61
CA LYS A 586 31.06 -1.25 0.79
C LYS A 586 30.76 -2.15 -0.39
N ARG A 587 31.70 -3.03 -0.73
CA ARG A 587 31.55 -4.07 -1.74
C ARG A 587 32.08 -5.40 -1.19
N THR A 588 31.26 -6.44 -1.21
CA THR A 588 31.67 -7.80 -0.87
C THR A 588 31.75 -8.62 -2.15
N THR A 589 32.91 -9.21 -2.45
CA THR A 589 33.20 -9.91 -3.72
C THR A 589 33.50 -11.37 -3.44
N TRP A 590 32.82 -12.29 -4.12
CA TRP A 590 33.07 -13.72 -4.10
C TRP A 590 33.90 -14.09 -5.32
N ILE A 591 35.11 -14.58 -5.05
CA ILE A 591 36.13 -14.93 -6.04
C ILE A 591 36.28 -16.44 -6.01
N ARG A 592 36.11 -17.11 -7.16
CA ARG A 592 36.23 -18.57 -7.23
C ARG A 592 37.68 -19.00 -6.98
N LYS A 593 37.87 -20.04 -6.16
CA LYS A 593 39.21 -20.54 -5.83
C LYS A 593 39.89 -21.30 -6.98
N ASP A 594 39.13 -21.80 -7.95
CA ASP A 594 39.64 -22.60 -9.06
C ASP A 594 40.29 -21.76 -10.17
N ASN A 595 39.77 -20.57 -10.46
CA ASN A 595 40.24 -19.72 -11.56
C ASN A 595 40.44 -18.24 -11.19
N ASN A 596 40.21 -17.85 -9.94
CA ASN A 596 40.28 -16.48 -9.43
C ASN A 596 39.33 -15.48 -10.12
N ALA A 597 38.32 -15.95 -10.87
CA ALA A 597 37.31 -15.08 -11.45
C ALA A 597 36.23 -14.71 -10.42
N THR A 598 35.68 -13.50 -10.55
CA THR A 598 34.53 -13.07 -9.74
C THR A 598 33.27 -13.77 -10.22
N SER A 599 32.52 -14.38 -9.30
CA SER A 599 31.23 -15.01 -9.58
C SER A 599 30.06 -14.23 -8.97
N PHE A 600 30.29 -13.49 -7.89
CA PHE A 600 29.24 -12.74 -7.20
C PHE A 600 29.79 -11.51 -6.49
N VAL A 601 29.01 -10.43 -6.45
CA VAL A 601 29.32 -9.19 -5.71
C VAL A 601 28.06 -8.66 -5.05
N GLU A 602 28.16 -8.16 -3.82
CA GLU A 602 27.11 -7.40 -3.14
C GLU A 602 27.64 -6.02 -2.73
N THR A 603 26.82 -4.99 -2.80
CA THR A 603 27.23 -3.62 -2.45
C THR A 603 26.29 -2.98 -1.44
N GLN A 604 26.80 -1.99 -0.71
CA GLN A 604 26.01 -1.11 0.15
C GLN A 604 26.09 0.34 -0.35
N ASP A 605 24.97 1.08 -0.23
CA ASP A 605 24.91 2.50 -0.53
C ASP A 605 25.69 3.34 0.50
N THR A 606 25.83 4.65 0.25
CA THR A 606 26.50 5.58 1.17
C THR A 606 25.85 5.69 2.56
N GLY A 607 24.61 5.20 2.72
CA GLY A 607 23.89 5.09 3.99
C GLY A 607 24.02 3.72 4.68
N GLY A 608 24.80 2.78 4.11
CA GLY A 608 25.04 1.45 4.66
C GLY A 608 23.93 0.41 4.39
N ARG A 609 22.94 0.72 3.55
CA ARG A 609 21.86 -0.23 3.19
C ARG A 609 22.30 -1.09 2.00
N PRO A 610 21.85 -2.35 1.89
CA PRO A 610 22.09 -3.15 0.69
C PRO A 610 21.63 -2.40 -0.57
N TYR A 611 22.47 -2.40 -1.62
CA TYR A 611 22.22 -1.59 -2.81
C TYR A 611 22.17 -2.42 -4.09
N LYS A 612 23.28 -3.01 -4.55
CA LYS A 612 23.30 -3.83 -5.77
C LYS A 612 23.92 -5.20 -5.52
N GLN A 613 23.49 -6.19 -6.29
CA GLN A 613 24.11 -7.51 -6.39
C GLN A 613 24.50 -7.79 -7.84
N PHE A 614 25.66 -8.36 -8.08
CA PHE A 614 26.10 -8.77 -9.41
C PHE A 614 26.41 -10.25 -9.41
N VAL A 615 25.80 -11.02 -10.32
CA VAL A 615 26.07 -12.44 -10.55
C VAL A 615 26.78 -12.60 -11.89
N PHE A 616 27.95 -13.22 -11.89
CA PHE A 616 28.75 -13.50 -13.08
C PHE A 616 28.78 -15.02 -13.32
N SER A 617 28.36 -15.45 -14.51
CA SER A 617 28.13 -16.85 -14.86
C SER A 617 28.62 -17.14 -16.28
N ASP A 618 28.67 -18.42 -16.66
CA ASP A 618 29.27 -18.90 -17.92
C ASP A 618 30.71 -18.36 -18.08
N ILE A 619 31.56 -18.66 -17.10
CA ILE A 619 32.94 -18.17 -17.04
C ILE A 619 33.81 -19.07 -17.91
N GLN A 620 34.32 -18.53 -19.02
CA GLN A 620 35.08 -19.28 -20.01
C GLN A 620 36.56 -18.89 -20.01
N ALA A 621 37.45 -19.86 -20.25
CA ALA A 621 38.87 -19.62 -20.48
C ALA A 621 39.07 -19.09 -21.90
N VAL A 622 39.12 -17.76 -22.06
CA VAL A 622 39.25 -17.10 -23.37
C VAL A 622 40.71 -17.02 -23.84
N ASP A 623 41.66 -17.13 -22.92
CA ASP A 623 43.09 -17.35 -23.20
C ASP A 623 43.70 -18.16 -22.06
N ALA A 624 43.55 -19.49 -22.17
CA ALA A 624 44.01 -20.44 -21.16
C ALA A 624 45.53 -20.39 -20.97
N ALA A 625 46.30 -20.05 -22.02
CA ALA A 625 47.76 -19.99 -21.96
C ALA A 625 48.26 -18.85 -21.04
N ASN A 626 47.50 -17.75 -20.97
CA ASN A 626 47.80 -16.60 -20.10
C ASN A 626 46.88 -16.52 -18.86
N GLY A 627 46.15 -17.60 -18.55
CA GLY A 627 45.27 -17.68 -17.38
C GLY A 627 44.12 -16.67 -17.38
N LYS A 628 43.61 -16.31 -18.56
CA LYS A 628 42.55 -15.30 -18.71
C LYS A 628 41.18 -15.94 -18.81
N TRP A 629 40.24 -15.40 -18.03
CA TRP A 629 38.87 -15.88 -17.95
C TRP A 629 37.90 -14.71 -18.13
N GLN A 630 36.78 -14.97 -18.81
CA GLN A 630 35.74 -13.99 -19.05
C GLN A 630 34.38 -14.56 -18.63
N PRO A 631 33.60 -13.88 -17.77
CA PRO A 631 32.19 -14.19 -17.62
C PRO A 631 31.44 -13.79 -18.89
N MET A 632 30.80 -14.76 -19.53
CA MET A 632 30.00 -14.53 -20.74
C MET A 632 28.59 -14.05 -20.42
N LYS A 633 28.16 -14.16 -19.16
CA LYS A 633 26.90 -13.61 -18.66
C LYS A 633 27.08 -12.89 -17.33
N ALA A 634 26.61 -11.65 -17.25
CA ALA A 634 26.60 -10.85 -16.02
C ALA A 634 25.19 -10.37 -15.70
N VAL A 635 24.73 -10.48 -14.45
CA VAL A 635 23.41 -10.04 -14.00
C VAL A 635 23.59 -9.05 -12.85
N GLY A 636 23.31 -7.78 -13.07
CA GLY A 636 23.30 -6.75 -12.02
C GLY A 636 21.88 -6.50 -11.53
N THR A 637 21.60 -6.67 -10.24
CA THR A 637 20.30 -6.44 -9.61
C THR A 637 20.42 -5.29 -8.61
N ASN A 638 19.60 -4.26 -8.74
CA ASN A 638 19.44 -3.23 -7.72
C ASN A 638 18.42 -3.70 -6.69
N LEU A 639 18.87 -3.94 -5.45
CA LEU A 639 18.05 -4.47 -4.35
C LEU A 639 17.05 -3.46 -3.79
N GLN A 640 17.28 -2.17 -4.01
CA GLN A 640 16.40 -1.11 -3.50
C GLN A 640 15.20 -0.92 -4.44
N SER A 641 15.45 -0.93 -5.76
CA SER A 641 14.40 -0.86 -6.78
C SER A 641 13.79 -2.22 -7.12
N GLY A 642 14.57 -3.30 -7.04
CA GLY A 642 14.25 -4.63 -7.56
C GLY A 642 14.43 -4.77 -9.08
N HIS A 643 15.00 -3.76 -9.76
CA HIS A 643 15.34 -3.82 -11.19
C HIS A 643 16.61 -4.65 -11.41
N ALA A 644 16.72 -5.34 -12.54
CA ALA A 644 17.87 -6.16 -12.89
C ALA A 644 18.24 -6.02 -14.36
N THR A 645 19.54 -6.07 -14.66
CA THR A 645 20.08 -6.06 -16.02
C THR A 645 20.93 -7.30 -16.21
N THR A 646 20.58 -8.12 -17.20
CA THR A 646 21.40 -9.23 -17.69
C THR A 646 22.16 -8.80 -18.94
N ILE A 647 23.48 -8.91 -18.92
CA ILE A 647 24.36 -8.73 -20.07
C ILE A 647 24.83 -10.11 -20.52
N VAL A 648 24.61 -10.44 -21.79
CA VAL A 648 25.11 -11.65 -22.44
C VAL A 648 26.09 -11.26 -23.52
N PHE A 649 27.33 -11.72 -23.40
CA PHE A 649 28.38 -11.53 -24.40
C PHE A 649 28.36 -12.67 -25.41
N SER A 650 28.63 -12.35 -26.67
CA SER A 650 28.79 -13.30 -27.76
C SER A 650 29.90 -12.83 -28.71
N GLN A 651 30.44 -13.75 -29.52
CA GLN A 651 31.55 -13.45 -30.44
C GLN A 651 32.76 -12.81 -29.75
N PHE A 652 33.01 -13.15 -28.48
CA PHE A 652 34.11 -12.57 -27.70
C PHE A 652 35.47 -13.04 -28.24
N LYS A 653 36.31 -12.11 -28.66
CA LYS A 653 37.65 -12.38 -29.20
C LYS A 653 38.67 -11.51 -28.48
N VAL A 654 39.85 -12.06 -28.23
CA VAL A 654 40.98 -11.36 -27.57
C VAL A 654 42.22 -11.37 -28.46
N GLY A 655 43.10 -10.40 -28.27
CA GLY A 655 44.42 -10.35 -28.93
C GLY A 655 44.40 -9.94 -30.41
N GLN A 656 43.27 -9.46 -30.93
CA GLN A 656 43.18 -8.92 -32.29
C GLN A 656 43.74 -7.50 -32.37
N PRO A 657 44.46 -7.12 -33.45
CA PRO A 657 44.98 -5.77 -33.60
C PRO A 657 43.83 -4.75 -33.81
N LEU A 658 43.72 -3.76 -32.93
CA LEU A 658 42.78 -2.65 -33.03
C LEU A 658 43.54 -1.32 -33.21
N PRO A 659 43.20 -0.49 -34.22
CA PRO A 659 43.85 0.79 -34.46
C PRO A 659 43.45 1.83 -33.40
N ASP A 660 44.37 2.71 -33.01
CA ASP A 660 44.10 3.75 -32.01
C ASP A 660 43.07 4.78 -32.48
N SER A 661 42.96 4.99 -33.81
CA SER A 661 41.97 5.90 -34.40
C SER A 661 40.52 5.53 -34.07
N LEU A 662 40.24 4.24 -33.79
CA LEU A 662 38.93 3.75 -33.38
C LEU A 662 38.48 4.36 -32.03
N PHE A 663 39.43 4.66 -31.14
CA PHE A 663 39.17 5.17 -29.80
C PHE A 663 39.31 6.70 -29.75
N SER A 664 38.66 7.38 -30.69
CA SER A 664 38.65 8.85 -30.77
C SER A 664 37.24 9.41 -30.89
N ALA A 665 37.01 10.61 -30.34
CA ALA A 665 35.70 11.28 -30.40
C ALA A 665 35.20 11.49 -31.84
N ASN A 666 36.11 11.70 -32.80
CA ASN A 666 35.77 11.87 -34.20
C ASN A 666 35.27 10.55 -34.84
N ALA A 667 35.89 9.42 -34.49
CA ALA A 667 35.49 8.10 -35.00
C ALA A 667 34.11 7.66 -34.53
N MET A 668 33.58 8.25 -33.44
CA MET A 668 32.24 7.95 -32.94
C MET A 668 31.12 8.37 -33.90
N ALA A 669 31.37 9.40 -34.72
CA ALA A 669 30.40 9.94 -35.70
C ALA A 669 30.59 9.36 -37.11
N SER A 670 31.76 8.79 -37.39
CA SER A 670 32.16 8.30 -38.71
C SER A 670 32.43 6.79 -38.65
N ASN A 671 31.36 5.99 -38.65
CA ASN A 671 31.28 4.60 -39.11
C ASN A 671 29.89 4.04 -38.85
#